data_AF-A0A8G1W168-F1
#
_entry.id   AF-A0A8G1W168-F1
#
_cell.length_a   1.000
_cell.length_b   1.000
_cell.length_c   1.000
_cell.angle_alpha   90.00
_cell.angle_beta   90.00
_cell.angle_gamma   90.00
#
_symmetry.space_group_name_H-M   'P 1'
#
loop_
_entity.id
_entity.type
_entity.pdbx_description
1 polymer ?
#
loop_
_entity_poly.entity_id
_entity_poly.type
_entity_poly.pdbx_seq_one_letter_code
_entity_poly.pdbx_strand_id
1 'polypeptide(L)'
;MKKSRTSRKQAPVLRRRSTRKKTPSPPQSPLPTQRPRVLFLANSEHGQTNLILALSHELLVRGDTDVHIASFPTLKPRIEKLLVDNNLDSDGVRSRIHFHPLNGPSNSEAFARTGKRTICHPPGYQGALKGFKSLFEEIWAWNEEEYLQVYDSCLETVLAIEPSVVLVDCFFPQGRDAAYNAGHQAIVLYTTSLSHVVYGLQPFAGWAWKFPLPGTDFPYPLPWSLVPSNTRAAMDVAKLYRRSGRQRQIREWRKRHGIQGRFPFADSWRPDRFHLAPGLKELDWPMEVPENVLPCGPILLPVAPVKTQDPELHRWLHRAPTILINLGTLYAPDPVMARNIASGVRSFLDSRTDKFQVLWKLPKHTQDCAHVFEEAEEILAAEIKDDRVRIQPWFQVEPLAMLQTGQIVCSVHHGGANSWYEAIQSGIPHVVLPGWQDCYENAVRTEWLGIGVYANKTAAPAVDADEFGRALIRVVGNVTMQAKAKELSALCCKREGRVVGAEKIAELAYHPERMALPIPEVNQYPKDKLRTIRNKFGGILETVNRPHLDKYATSKLYTAASTLFVALTTNTSLLLPILGYALLILVLIPSLPIPLLIRTLYPVYVLMITYFPPTSLPSFPSPSSAVRNSPLWSLYANYFPLKLYRITPLAPYQKYIFGYHPHGISIRGAIGALATQGAGFDTLFPGLNHTLLVSDKVLRAPLLREYALCLGIGSVSRASCIKLLSSGGHDGNGLGQAITICVGGDREARIARPGRMDLVLGVRRGFIRVAIEMGASLVPVVAFGENEVFDVAYPEENDANSSEAASSHWEGEGQKQQDGDRGGLFTAGAKAWKAITGKSTRVISGRWGVTVPFRKPIHVVVGKPIPVKEQRYVQDEAYVEEVHRMYVEELRRLWEEWRDVFGVKKEVRFEIVQ
;
A
#
# COMPACT_ATOMS: atom_id res chain seq x y z
N MET A 1 -72.57 5.51 -0.99
CA MET A 1 -72.46 4.65 -2.19
C MET A 1 -71.25 5.06 -3.02
N LYS A 2 -70.46 4.06 -3.44
CA LYS A 2 -69.53 4.01 -4.59
C LYS A 2 -68.28 4.91 -4.65
N LYS A 3 -67.14 4.20 -4.52
CA LYS A 3 -65.89 4.20 -5.30
C LYS A 3 -65.10 5.50 -5.49
N SER A 4 -63.88 5.50 -4.94
CA SER A 4 -62.70 6.20 -5.47
C SER A 4 -61.50 5.24 -5.45
N ARG A 5 -60.67 5.33 -6.49
CA ARG A 5 -59.62 4.37 -6.89
C ARG A 5 -58.24 5.01 -6.66
N THR A 6 -57.28 4.15 -6.29
CA THR A 6 -55.81 4.25 -6.46
C THR A 6 -55.00 5.29 -5.67
N SER A 7 -54.14 4.80 -4.77
CA SER A 7 -52.77 5.29 -4.61
C SER A 7 -51.80 4.13 -4.33
N ARG A 8 -50.64 4.17 -5.01
CA ARG A 8 -49.48 3.27 -4.84
C ARG A 8 -48.90 3.39 -3.43
N LYS A 9 -48.56 2.28 -2.78
CA LYS A 9 -47.67 2.26 -1.61
C LYS A 9 -46.48 1.32 -1.81
N GLN A 10 -45.33 1.88 -1.43
CA GLN A 10 -43.98 1.34 -1.43
C GLN A 10 -43.83 0.15 -0.47
N ALA A 11 -42.84 -0.69 -0.76
CA ALA A 11 -42.42 -1.86 0.00
C ALA A 11 -41.85 -1.50 1.39
N PRO A 12 -41.99 -2.38 2.40
CA PRO A 12 -41.66 -2.08 3.79
C PRO A 12 -40.17 -2.24 4.12
N VAL A 13 -39.70 -1.29 4.94
CA VAL A 13 -38.39 -1.22 5.58
C VAL A 13 -38.24 -2.32 6.64
N LEU A 14 -37.18 -3.12 6.55
CA LEU A 14 -36.80 -4.14 7.54
C LEU A 14 -36.18 -3.48 8.79
N ARG A 15 -36.89 -3.61 9.92
CA ARG A 15 -36.46 -3.22 11.27
C ARG A 15 -35.20 -4.02 11.69
N ARG A 16 -34.10 -3.32 11.99
CA ARG A 16 -32.95 -3.86 12.73
C ARG A 16 -33.35 -4.09 14.20
N ARG A 17 -33.15 -5.32 14.69
CA ARG A 17 -33.29 -5.68 16.11
C ARG A 17 -32.19 -5.01 16.93
N SER A 18 -32.62 -4.31 17.98
CA SER A 18 -31.79 -3.76 19.05
C SER A 18 -31.18 -4.89 19.89
N THR A 19 -29.85 -4.98 19.94
CA THR A 19 -29.13 -5.78 20.94
C THR A 19 -28.71 -4.86 22.09
N ARG A 20 -29.17 -5.23 23.29
CA ARG A 20 -28.93 -4.59 24.59
C ARG A 20 -27.42 -4.49 24.85
N LYS A 21 -26.88 -3.28 25.02
CA LYS A 21 -25.51 -3.03 25.50
C LYS A 21 -25.34 -3.65 26.89
N LYS A 22 -24.45 -4.63 27.03
CA LYS A 22 -23.87 -4.99 28.33
C LYS A 22 -22.89 -3.88 28.73
N THR A 23 -23.01 -3.40 29.95
CA THR A 23 -22.05 -2.52 30.62
C THR A 23 -20.65 -3.16 30.63
N PRO A 24 -19.58 -2.37 30.42
CA PRO A 24 -18.22 -2.90 30.50
C PRO A 24 -17.89 -3.25 31.96
N SER A 25 -17.40 -4.46 32.18
CA SER A 25 -16.77 -4.87 33.44
C SER A 25 -15.46 -4.08 33.66
N PRO A 26 -15.11 -3.74 34.91
CA PRO A 26 -13.89 -3.00 35.21
C PRO A 26 -12.65 -3.83 34.85
N PRO A 27 -11.56 -3.23 34.34
CA PRO A 27 -10.35 -3.97 34.03
C PRO A 27 -9.67 -4.41 35.34
N GLN A 28 -9.53 -5.72 35.52
CA GLN A 28 -8.64 -6.32 36.52
C GLN A 28 -7.52 -7.07 35.81
N SER A 29 -6.36 -6.43 35.75
CA SER A 29 -5.02 -7.06 35.76
C SER A 29 -4.02 -5.98 36.25
N PRO A 30 -2.99 -6.34 37.02
CA PRO A 30 -2.05 -5.35 37.58
C PRO A 30 -1.33 -4.64 36.45
N LEU A 31 -1.28 -3.30 36.51
CA LEU A 31 -0.43 -2.50 35.62
C LEU A 31 1.01 -3.04 35.66
N PRO A 32 1.74 -3.10 34.53
CA PRO A 32 3.16 -3.38 34.57
C PRO A 32 3.85 -2.36 35.48
N THR A 33 4.77 -2.82 36.32
CA THR A 33 5.50 -1.99 37.31
C THR A 33 6.40 -0.92 36.68
N GLN A 34 6.52 -0.89 35.34
CA GLN A 34 7.36 0.05 34.59
C GLN A 34 6.52 0.79 33.54
N ARG A 35 6.70 2.11 33.46
CA ARG A 35 6.04 2.96 32.47
C ARG A 35 6.50 2.58 31.07
N PRO A 36 5.60 2.59 30.07
CA PRO A 36 6.00 2.34 28.70
C PRO A 36 6.85 3.51 28.16
N ARG A 37 7.86 3.14 27.37
CA ARG A 37 8.82 4.08 26.76
C ARG A 37 8.31 4.50 25.38
N VAL A 38 8.10 5.79 25.19
CA VAL A 38 7.66 6.39 23.91
C VAL A 38 8.87 7.07 23.26
N LEU A 39 9.28 6.62 22.08
CA LEU A 39 10.40 7.21 21.35
C LEU A 39 9.92 8.02 20.15
N PHE A 40 10.30 9.29 20.08
CA PHE A 40 10.16 10.15 18.90
C PHE A 40 11.48 10.22 18.13
N LEU A 41 11.45 9.92 16.83
CA LEU A 41 12.56 10.11 15.90
C LEU A 41 12.20 11.20 14.88
N ALA A 42 12.97 12.28 14.81
CA ALA A 42 12.71 13.35 13.85
C ALA A 42 13.92 14.21 13.53
N ASN A 43 13.84 14.93 12.40
CA ASN A 43 14.75 16.04 12.14
C ASN A 43 14.52 17.22 13.11
N SER A 44 15.31 18.29 12.96
CA SER A 44 15.29 19.46 13.84
C SER A 44 14.46 20.64 13.31
N GLU A 45 13.86 20.55 12.11
CA GLU A 45 13.09 21.65 11.54
C GLU A 45 11.87 22.00 12.40
N HIS A 46 11.57 23.30 12.53
CA HIS A 46 10.46 23.80 13.34
C HIS A 46 9.11 23.24 12.89
N GLY A 47 8.91 23.16 11.57
CA GLY A 47 7.71 22.59 10.96
C GLY A 47 7.37 21.20 11.47
N GLN A 48 8.40 20.36 11.66
CA GLN A 48 8.26 18.97 12.07
C GLN A 48 8.24 18.82 13.59
N THR A 49 9.16 19.49 14.27
CA THR A 49 9.39 19.33 15.70
C THR A 49 8.32 19.97 16.57
N ASN A 50 7.56 20.98 16.09
CA ASN A 50 6.47 21.59 16.86
C ASN A 50 5.43 20.55 17.31
N LEU A 51 5.06 19.61 16.44
CA LEU A 51 4.09 18.57 16.75
C LEU A 51 4.64 17.59 17.80
N ILE A 52 5.91 17.22 17.67
CA ILE A 52 6.59 16.31 18.61
C ILE A 52 6.68 16.95 19.99
N LEU A 53 7.06 18.22 20.07
CA LEU A 53 7.11 18.97 21.31
C LEU A 53 5.70 19.11 21.92
N ALA A 54 4.67 19.36 21.11
CA ALA A 54 3.28 19.41 21.58
C ALA A 54 2.79 18.08 22.18
N LEU A 55 3.08 16.96 21.51
CA LEU A 55 2.74 15.62 21.98
C LEU A 55 3.56 15.23 23.21
N SER A 56 4.85 15.57 23.23
CA SER A 56 5.75 15.33 24.36
C SER A 56 5.28 16.06 25.61
N HIS A 57 4.92 17.35 25.48
CA HIS A 57 4.31 18.11 26.57
C HIS A 57 3.11 17.36 27.16
N GLU A 58 2.19 16.93 26.30
CA GLU A 58 0.95 16.31 26.77
C GLU A 58 1.18 14.93 27.41
N LEU A 59 2.10 14.13 26.87
CA LEU A 59 2.54 12.89 27.51
C LEU A 59 3.19 13.14 28.88
N LEU A 60 3.95 14.24 29.01
CA LEU A 60 4.53 14.63 30.29
C LEU A 60 3.46 15.06 31.30
N VAL A 61 2.45 15.82 30.87
CA VAL A 61 1.30 16.22 31.70
C VAL A 61 0.52 14.98 32.20
N ARG A 62 0.33 13.97 31.35
CA ARG A 62 -0.34 12.72 31.73
C ARG A 62 0.41 11.94 32.80
N GLY A 63 1.74 11.93 32.76
CA GLY A 63 2.57 11.33 33.81
C GLY A 63 2.70 9.79 33.78
N ASP A 64 2.12 9.13 32.78
CA ASP A 64 2.02 7.66 32.69
C ASP A 64 2.96 7.02 31.67
N THR A 65 3.85 7.80 31.04
CA THR A 65 4.85 7.34 30.06
C THR A 65 6.21 8.00 30.30
N ASP A 66 7.27 7.34 29.82
CA ASP A 66 8.60 7.93 29.71
C ASP A 66 8.82 8.37 28.25
N VAL A 67 9.17 9.64 28.07
CA VAL A 67 9.28 10.31 26.77
C VAL A 67 10.74 10.39 26.36
N HIS A 68 11.08 9.75 25.26
CA HIS A 68 12.40 9.83 24.64
C HIS A 68 12.30 10.56 23.30
N ILE A 69 13.20 11.52 23.08
CA ILE A 69 13.28 12.29 21.83
C ILE A 69 14.67 12.12 21.26
N ALA A 70 14.79 11.49 20.09
CA ALA A 70 16.02 11.45 19.33
C ALA A 70 15.94 12.42 18.15
N SER A 71 16.80 13.44 18.17
CA SER A 71 16.89 14.48 17.14
C SER A 71 18.25 15.17 17.18
N PHE A 72 18.46 16.15 16.31
CA PHE A 72 19.73 16.88 16.24
C PHE A 72 19.89 17.86 17.43
N PRO A 73 21.13 18.16 17.87
CA PRO A 73 21.40 18.96 19.08
C PRO A 73 20.70 20.32 19.13
N THR A 74 20.39 20.94 17.98
CA THR A 74 19.70 22.22 17.87
C THR A 74 18.27 22.21 18.45
N LEU A 75 17.67 21.02 18.65
CA LEU A 75 16.35 20.90 19.27
C LEU A 75 16.38 21.05 20.80
N LYS A 76 17.50 20.72 21.47
CA LYS A 76 17.59 20.66 22.93
C LYS A 76 17.18 21.97 23.63
N PRO A 77 17.63 23.17 23.21
CA PRO A 77 17.19 24.42 23.85
C PRO A 77 15.67 24.65 23.79
N ARG A 78 15.00 24.13 22.75
CA ARG A 78 13.55 24.27 22.60
C ARG A 78 12.77 23.35 23.53
N ILE A 79 13.34 22.19 23.88
CA ILE A 79 12.79 21.31 24.93
C ILE A 79 12.88 22.03 26.28
N GLU A 80 14.03 22.62 26.62
CA GLU A 80 14.17 23.36 27.88
C GLU A 80 13.20 24.54 27.96
N LYS A 81 13.06 25.33 26.88
CA LYS A 81 12.08 26.42 26.82
C LYS A 81 10.65 25.90 27.00
N LEU A 82 10.25 24.82 26.33
CA LEU A 82 8.94 24.20 26.49
C LEU A 82 8.65 23.83 27.96
N LEU A 83 9.62 23.25 28.65
CA LEU A 83 9.46 22.84 30.05
C LEU A 83 9.31 24.06 30.97
N VAL A 84 10.15 25.07 30.80
CA VAL A 84 10.11 26.31 31.61
C VAL A 84 8.80 27.07 31.38
N ASP A 85 8.43 27.30 30.13
CA ASP A 85 7.25 28.09 29.76
C ASP A 85 5.92 27.47 30.22
N ASN A 86 5.91 26.15 30.47
CA ASN A 86 4.70 25.40 30.87
C ASN A 86 4.78 24.83 32.30
N ASN A 87 5.74 25.28 33.13
CA ASN A 87 5.93 24.82 34.51
C ASN A 87 6.10 23.29 34.64
N LEU A 88 6.86 22.69 33.73
CA LEU A 88 7.15 21.26 33.65
C LEU A 88 8.62 20.94 34.02
N ASP A 89 9.23 21.77 34.86
CA ASP A 89 10.67 21.71 35.20
C ASP A 89 11.00 20.95 36.50
N SER A 90 9.98 20.45 37.21
CA SER A 90 10.16 19.64 38.43
C SER A 90 10.98 18.37 38.19
N ASP A 91 11.69 17.89 39.22
CA ASP A 91 12.52 16.68 39.17
C ASP A 91 11.75 15.43 38.71
N GLY A 92 10.47 15.33 39.10
CA GLY A 92 9.58 14.24 38.69
C GLY A 92 9.19 14.26 37.20
N VAL A 93 9.24 15.42 36.55
CA VAL A 93 9.05 15.53 35.09
C VAL A 93 10.37 15.34 34.36
N ARG A 94 11.45 15.97 34.84
CA ARG A 94 12.80 15.85 34.25
C ARG A 94 13.32 14.43 34.22
N SER A 95 12.95 13.60 35.20
CA SER A 95 13.29 12.17 35.22
C SER A 95 12.58 11.33 34.15
N ARG A 96 11.56 11.87 33.46
CA ARG A 96 10.75 11.16 32.45
C ARG A 96 10.95 11.66 31.03
N ILE A 97 11.71 12.72 30.82
CA ILE A 97 12.05 13.22 29.48
C ILE A 97 13.53 13.03 29.21
N HIS A 98 13.84 12.36 28.10
CA HIS A 98 15.21 12.02 27.74
C HIS A 98 15.50 12.48 26.31
N PHE A 99 16.55 13.28 26.14
CA PHE A 99 17.00 13.74 24.84
C PHE A 99 18.22 12.94 24.39
N HIS A 100 18.14 12.38 23.18
CA HIS A 100 19.17 11.57 22.55
C HIS A 100 19.69 12.32 21.31
N PRO A 101 20.88 12.95 21.38
CA PRO A 101 21.41 13.68 20.24
C PRO A 101 21.79 12.73 19.11
N LEU A 102 21.30 13.01 17.91
CA LEU A 102 21.67 12.28 16.69
C LEU A 102 22.95 12.84 16.08
N ASN A 103 23.75 11.95 15.48
CA ASN A 103 24.95 12.29 14.73
C ASN A 103 24.64 12.57 13.25
N GLY A 104 25.52 13.34 12.60
CA GLY A 104 25.41 13.71 11.19
C GLY A 104 24.59 14.99 10.94
N PRO A 105 24.44 15.41 9.67
CA PRO A 105 23.76 16.65 9.33
C PRO A 105 22.24 16.50 9.34
N SER A 106 21.58 17.53 9.87
CA SER A 106 20.13 17.72 9.75
C SER A 106 19.70 17.95 8.30
N ASN A 107 18.39 17.83 8.06
CA ASN A 107 17.81 18.06 6.74
C ASN A 107 18.06 19.50 6.23
N SER A 108 17.96 20.50 7.11
CA SER A 108 18.28 21.90 6.79
C SER A 108 19.75 22.11 6.42
N GLU A 109 20.68 21.47 7.14
CA GLU A 109 22.11 21.55 6.83
C GLU A 109 22.43 20.88 5.49
N ALA A 110 21.81 19.73 5.21
CA ALA A 110 21.92 19.07 3.92
C ALA A 110 21.34 19.95 2.79
N PHE A 111 20.16 20.54 3.01
CA PHE A 111 19.50 21.42 2.03
C PHE A 111 20.28 22.70 1.76
N ALA A 112 20.86 23.34 2.77
CA ALA A 112 21.62 24.59 2.63
C ALA A 112 22.78 24.46 1.63
N ARG A 113 23.37 23.26 1.50
CA ARG A 113 24.45 22.97 0.53
C ARG A 113 24.01 23.00 -0.93
N THR A 114 22.71 22.97 -1.20
CA THR A 114 22.18 23.13 -2.57
C THR A 114 22.36 24.57 -3.10
N GLY A 115 22.65 25.53 -2.22
CA GLY A 115 22.82 26.95 -2.56
C GLY A 115 21.50 27.67 -2.87
N LYS A 116 20.34 27.00 -2.72
CA LYS A 116 19.03 27.60 -2.97
C LYS A 116 18.56 28.44 -1.78
N ARG A 117 18.04 29.64 -2.07
CA ARG A 117 17.39 30.52 -1.08
C ARG A 117 16.10 29.94 -0.50
N THR A 118 15.34 29.20 -1.31
CA THR A 118 14.02 28.67 -0.97
C THR A 118 13.66 27.46 -1.85
N ILE A 119 12.65 26.69 -1.42
CA ILE A 119 12.02 25.58 -2.16
C ILE A 119 10.83 26.02 -3.04
N CYS A 120 10.66 27.33 -3.24
CA CYS A 120 9.52 27.86 -4.00
C CYS A 120 9.47 27.33 -5.44
N HIS A 121 8.25 27.10 -5.94
CA HIS A 121 7.98 26.78 -7.33
C HIS A 121 6.65 27.40 -7.76
N PRO A 122 6.46 27.75 -9.05
CA PRO A 122 5.15 28.18 -9.54
C PRO A 122 4.04 27.15 -9.28
N PRO A 123 2.77 27.55 -9.21
CA PRO A 123 1.65 26.63 -9.09
C PRO A 123 1.31 25.95 -10.44
N GLY A 124 0.17 25.25 -10.50
CA GLY A 124 -0.30 24.55 -11.70
C GLY A 124 0.44 23.24 -11.99
N TYR A 125 0.08 22.61 -13.10
CA TYR A 125 0.61 21.29 -13.49
C TYR A 125 2.14 21.28 -13.64
N GLN A 126 2.72 22.19 -14.44
CA GLN A 126 4.17 22.24 -14.67
C GLN A 126 4.93 22.64 -13.41
N GLY A 127 4.35 23.55 -12.63
CA GLY A 127 4.89 24.01 -11.36
C GLY A 127 4.98 22.90 -10.33
N ALA A 128 3.89 22.15 -10.13
CA ALA A 128 3.87 20.98 -9.25
C ALA A 128 4.94 19.94 -9.62
N LEU A 129 5.15 19.66 -10.93
CA LEU A 129 6.22 18.76 -11.35
C LEU A 129 7.61 19.24 -10.94
N LYS A 130 7.89 20.55 -11.04
CA LYS A 130 9.14 21.15 -10.56
C LYS A 130 9.26 21.02 -9.03
N GLY A 131 8.17 21.32 -8.32
CA GLY A 131 8.09 21.14 -6.88
C GLY A 131 8.42 19.72 -6.44
N PHE A 132 7.74 18.72 -7.00
CA PHE A 132 7.99 17.31 -6.65
C PHE A 132 9.40 16.86 -7.04
N LYS A 133 9.96 17.39 -8.13
CA LYS A 133 11.36 17.11 -8.50
C LYS A 133 12.31 17.62 -7.42
N SER A 134 12.15 18.87 -6.98
CA SER A 134 12.92 19.46 -5.88
C SER A 134 12.74 18.66 -4.58
N LEU A 135 11.51 18.27 -4.25
CA LEU A 135 11.23 17.42 -3.08
C LEU A 135 11.98 16.07 -3.12
N PHE A 136 12.08 15.42 -4.27
CA PHE A 136 12.75 14.12 -4.38
C PHE A 136 14.26 14.20 -4.52
N GLU A 137 14.80 15.30 -5.07
CA GLU A 137 16.21 15.44 -5.40
C GLU A 137 16.98 16.29 -4.37
N GLU A 138 16.34 17.29 -3.76
CA GLU A 138 17.01 18.34 -2.99
C GLU A 138 16.71 18.26 -1.49
N ILE A 139 15.49 17.84 -1.10
CA ILE A 139 15.20 17.63 0.33
C ILE A 139 16.00 16.44 0.87
N TRP A 140 16.26 15.40 0.08
CA TRP A 140 17.12 14.29 0.51
C TRP A 140 18.58 14.51 0.14
N ALA A 141 19.17 15.66 0.48
CA ALA A 141 20.51 16.06 0.03
C ALA A 141 21.69 15.33 0.72
N TRP A 142 21.46 14.43 1.69
CA TRP A 142 22.50 13.62 2.34
C TRP A 142 23.34 12.79 1.36
N ASN A 143 24.66 12.79 1.48
CA ASN A 143 25.46 11.78 0.79
C ASN A 143 25.31 10.41 1.49
N GLU A 144 25.98 9.38 0.96
CA GLU A 144 25.89 8.02 1.50
C GLU A 144 26.37 7.93 2.95
N GLU A 145 27.56 8.49 3.25
CA GLU A 145 28.16 8.46 4.60
C GLU A 145 27.25 9.16 5.63
N GLU A 146 26.70 10.31 5.26
CA GLU A 146 25.80 11.09 6.11
C GLU A 146 24.47 10.38 6.35
N TYR A 147 23.91 9.75 5.32
CA TYR A 147 22.69 8.97 5.46
C TYR A 147 22.88 7.81 6.43
N LEU A 148 24.01 7.10 6.32
CA LEU A 148 24.36 5.99 7.20
C LEU A 148 24.65 6.45 8.62
N GLN A 149 25.40 7.54 8.80
CA GLN A 149 25.68 8.10 10.11
C GLN A 149 24.40 8.43 10.90
N VAL A 150 23.43 9.07 10.24
CA VAL A 150 22.13 9.38 10.85
C VAL A 150 21.32 8.11 11.10
N TYR A 151 21.33 7.15 10.16
CA TYR A 151 20.65 5.86 10.30
C TYR A 151 21.20 5.03 11.46
N ASP A 152 22.51 4.87 11.56
CA ASP A 152 23.20 4.09 12.59
C ASP A 152 22.97 4.72 13.96
N SER A 153 23.08 6.04 14.06
CA SER A 153 22.76 6.78 15.29
C SER A 153 21.31 6.57 15.75
N CYS A 154 20.35 6.55 14.80
CA CYS A 154 18.96 6.19 15.12
C CYS A 154 18.82 4.73 15.55
N LEU A 155 19.49 3.79 14.85
CA LEU A 155 19.41 2.36 15.11
C LEU A 155 19.94 2.02 16.50
N GLU A 156 21.12 2.53 16.85
CA GLU A 156 21.73 2.42 18.18
C GLU A 156 20.79 2.95 19.26
N THR A 157 20.17 4.12 19.01
CA THR A 157 19.23 4.72 19.95
C THR A 157 17.99 3.86 20.16
N VAL A 158 17.39 3.32 19.09
CA VAL A 158 16.20 2.45 19.20
C VAL A 158 16.55 1.16 19.96
N LEU A 159 17.70 0.53 19.64
CA LEU A 159 18.17 -0.69 20.30
C LEU A 159 18.52 -0.46 21.78
N ALA A 160 19.10 0.70 22.13
CA ALA A 160 19.43 1.04 23.51
C ALA A 160 18.19 1.35 24.37
N ILE A 161 17.18 1.98 23.77
CA ILE A 161 15.96 2.37 24.50
C ILE A 161 14.96 1.22 24.59
N GLU A 162 14.91 0.30 23.62
CA GLU A 162 13.88 -0.75 23.52
C GLU A 162 12.44 -0.20 23.75
N PRO A 163 11.99 0.76 22.93
CA PRO A 163 10.76 1.50 23.17
C PRO A 163 9.51 0.62 22.97
N SER A 164 8.47 0.87 23.76
CA SER A 164 7.15 0.22 23.57
C SER A 164 6.50 0.67 22.27
N VAL A 165 6.72 1.94 21.89
CA VAL A 165 6.25 2.52 20.63
C VAL A 165 7.27 3.50 20.07
N VAL A 166 7.43 3.50 18.74
CA VAL A 166 8.27 4.45 18.01
C VAL A 166 7.37 5.33 17.14
N LEU A 167 7.53 6.64 17.27
CA LEU A 167 6.94 7.64 16.39
C LEU A 167 8.03 8.23 15.51
N VAL A 168 7.77 8.33 14.21
CA VAL A 168 8.71 8.88 13.25
C VAL A 168 8.02 9.95 12.43
N ASP A 169 8.67 11.10 12.29
CA ASP A 169 8.25 12.15 11.34
C ASP A 169 8.24 11.63 9.89
N CYS A 170 7.25 12.02 9.10
CA CYS A 170 7.07 11.55 7.72
C CYS A 170 8.22 11.97 6.77
N PHE A 171 9.01 13.00 7.11
CA PHE A 171 10.18 13.45 6.35
C PHE A 171 11.51 12.93 6.91
N PHE A 172 11.48 11.96 7.85
CA PHE A 172 12.69 11.39 8.44
C PHE A 172 12.92 9.91 8.05
N PRO A 173 13.33 9.64 6.78
CA PRO A 173 13.43 8.28 6.26
C PRO A 173 14.45 7.41 7.00
N GLN A 174 15.56 7.98 7.48
CA GLN A 174 16.59 7.28 8.25
C GLN A 174 16.03 6.72 9.56
N GLY A 175 15.29 7.53 10.32
CA GLY A 175 14.63 7.09 11.55
C GLY A 175 13.60 5.99 11.32
N ARG A 176 12.85 6.06 10.19
CA ARG A 176 11.90 5.01 9.82
C ARG A 176 12.59 3.71 9.45
N ASP A 177 13.70 3.78 8.73
CA ASP A 177 14.50 2.60 8.40
C ASP A 177 15.13 1.99 9.65
N ALA A 178 15.68 2.81 10.54
CA ALA A 178 16.27 2.36 11.81
C ALA A 178 15.24 1.62 12.68
N ALA A 179 14.04 2.21 12.86
CA ALA A 179 12.96 1.57 13.62
C ALA A 179 12.56 0.21 13.02
N TYR A 180 12.42 0.12 11.69
CA TYR A 180 12.07 -1.14 11.02
C TYR A 180 13.16 -2.20 11.19
N ASN A 181 14.44 -1.83 11.03
CA ASN A 181 15.56 -2.77 11.14
C ASN A 181 15.84 -3.18 12.60
N ALA A 182 15.43 -2.37 13.58
CA ALA A 182 15.37 -2.74 14.99
C ALA A 182 14.18 -3.64 15.37
N GLY A 183 13.28 -3.95 14.42
CA GLY A 183 12.11 -4.81 14.66
C GLY A 183 10.85 -4.08 15.14
N HIS A 184 10.82 -2.75 15.09
CA HIS A 184 9.67 -1.94 15.49
C HIS A 184 8.81 -1.49 14.30
N GLN A 185 7.49 -1.56 14.47
CA GLN A 185 6.55 -0.88 13.58
C GLN A 185 6.33 0.56 14.07
N ALA A 186 6.90 1.53 13.34
CA ALA A 186 6.74 2.94 13.68
C ALA A 186 5.36 3.50 13.31
N ILE A 187 4.79 4.29 14.23
CA ILE A 187 3.71 5.24 13.94
C ILE A 187 4.30 6.37 13.10
N VAL A 188 3.62 6.73 12.00
CA VAL A 188 4.04 7.87 11.18
C VAL A 188 3.29 9.11 11.62
N LEU A 189 4.03 10.12 12.09
CA LEU A 189 3.51 11.44 12.41
C LEU A 189 3.63 12.32 11.17
N TYR A 190 2.49 12.74 10.63
CA TYR A 190 2.46 13.66 9.50
C TYR A 190 2.55 15.10 9.99
N THR A 191 3.29 15.91 9.25
CA THR A 191 3.46 17.35 9.51
C THR A 191 2.69 18.20 8.50
N THR A 192 1.97 17.55 7.58
CA THR A 192 1.13 18.15 6.53
C THR A 192 -0.34 17.76 6.70
N SER A 193 -1.20 18.16 5.75
CA SER A 193 -2.65 17.91 5.80
C SER A 193 -3.01 16.43 5.68
N LEU A 194 -4.20 16.06 6.19
CA LEU A 194 -4.75 14.70 6.12
C LEU A 194 -4.83 14.18 4.66
N SER A 195 -5.06 15.07 3.69
CA SER A 195 -5.06 14.73 2.26
C SER A 195 -3.79 13.99 1.84
N HIS A 196 -2.63 14.33 2.39
CA HIS A 196 -1.34 13.73 2.01
C HIS A 196 -1.22 12.27 2.45
N VAL A 197 -1.99 11.86 3.44
CA VAL A 197 -2.05 10.48 3.93
C VAL A 197 -2.96 9.65 3.02
N VAL A 198 -4.16 10.15 2.72
CA VAL A 198 -5.25 9.34 2.13
C VAL A 198 -5.52 9.60 0.65
N TYR A 199 -4.78 10.51 0.00
CA TYR A 199 -4.97 10.88 -1.42
C TYR A 199 -5.05 9.67 -2.35
N GLY A 200 -4.09 8.76 -2.24
CA GLY A 200 -4.00 7.57 -3.09
C GLY A 200 -5.06 6.50 -2.82
N LEU A 201 -5.81 6.61 -1.71
CA LEU A 201 -6.78 5.61 -1.26
C LEU A 201 -8.20 5.89 -1.74
N GLN A 202 -8.43 7.05 -2.34
CA GLN A 202 -9.78 7.49 -2.66
C GLN A 202 -10.43 6.55 -3.69
N PRO A 203 -11.64 6.02 -3.42
CA PRO A 203 -12.29 5.03 -4.27
C PRO A 203 -12.61 5.60 -5.65
N PHE A 204 -12.84 4.71 -6.62
CA PHE A 204 -13.18 5.08 -8.00
C PHE A 204 -12.16 6.04 -8.64
N ALA A 205 -10.89 5.92 -8.25
CA ALA A 205 -9.81 6.81 -8.68
C ALA A 205 -10.11 8.30 -8.40
N GLY A 206 -10.67 8.62 -7.22
CA GLY A 206 -11.00 10.00 -6.85
C GLY A 206 -9.82 10.98 -6.93
N TRP A 207 -8.58 10.49 -6.78
CA TRP A 207 -7.34 11.25 -7.02
C TRP A 207 -7.23 11.82 -8.44
N ALA A 208 -7.91 11.25 -9.43
CA ALA A 208 -7.81 11.69 -10.83
C ALA A 208 -8.78 12.85 -11.12
N TRP A 209 -10.03 12.72 -10.67
CA TRP A 209 -11.14 13.58 -11.12
C TRP A 209 -11.84 14.36 -9.99
N LYS A 210 -11.67 13.98 -8.72
CA LYS A 210 -12.44 14.55 -7.60
C LYS A 210 -11.60 15.51 -6.76
N PHE A 211 -10.35 15.15 -6.48
CA PHE A 211 -9.47 15.90 -5.59
C PHE A 211 -8.27 16.47 -6.35
N PRO A 212 -7.90 17.74 -6.10
CA PRO A 212 -6.74 18.34 -6.72
C PRO A 212 -5.45 17.69 -6.19
N LEU A 213 -4.46 17.53 -7.07
CA LEU A 213 -3.14 17.07 -6.70
C LEU A 213 -2.44 18.12 -5.81
N PRO A 214 -1.78 17.71 -4.72
CA PRO A 214 -0.89 18.58 -3.95
C PRO A 214 0.10 19.37 -4.82
N GLY A 215 0.27 20.66 -4.52
CA GLY A 215 1.20 21.54 -5.23
C GLY A 215 0.70 22.16 -6.54
N THR A 216 -0.48 21.81 -7.06
CA THR A 216 -0.99 22.39 -8.32
C THR A 216 -1.85 23.64 -8.16
N ASP A 217 -2.24 24.02 -6.93
CA ASP A 217 -3.21 25.09 -6.62
C ASP A 217 -4.59 24.99 -7.26
N PHE A 218 -4.90 23.83 -7.86
CA PHE A 218 -6.20 23.60 -8.49
C PHE A 218 -7.34 23.73 -7.47
N PRO A 219 -8.46 24.35 -7.85
CA PRO A 219 -9.57 24.57 -6.94
C PRO A 219 -10.26 23.26 -6.56
N TYR A 220 -10.94 23.29 -5.42
CA TYR A 220 -11.87 22.25 -4.98
C TYR A 220 -13.29 22.82 -4.84
N PRO A 221 -14.34 22.17 -5.38
CA PRO A 221 -14.32 20.95 -6.20
C PRO A 221 -13.57 21.11 -7.52
N LEU A 222 -12.91 20.04 -7.99
CA LEU A 222 -12.10 20.08 -9.20
C LEU A 222 -13.01 20.30 -10.45
N PRO A 223 -12.82 21.38 -11.23
CA PRO A 223 -13.59 21.60 -12.45
C PRO A 223 -13.31 20.53 -13.49
N TRP A 224 -14.34 20.12 -14.25
CA TRP A 224 -14.22 19.11 -15.30
C TRP A 224 -13.16 19.45 -16.36
N SER A 225 -12.95 20.74 -16.65
CA SER A 225 -11.90 21.21 -17.56
C SER A 225 -10.47 20.94 -17.05
N LEU A 226 -10.28 20.81 -15.74
CA LEU A 226 -8.99 20.55 -15.10
C LEU A 226 -8.76 19.07 -14.80
N VAL A 227 -9.77 18.20 -14.92
CA VAL A 227 -9.63 16.75 -14.69
C VAL A 227 -8.51 16.12 -15.54
N PRO A 228 -8.38 16.42 -16.85
CA PRO A 228 -7.28 15.87 -17.65
C PRO A 228 -5.90 16.32 -17.14
N SER A 229 -5.76 17.61 -16.80
CA SER A 229 -4.52 18.19 -16.29
C SER A 229 -4.16 17.62 -14.92
N ASN A 230 -5.13 17.48 -14.01
CA ASN A 230 -4.93 16.89 -12.68
C ASN A 230 -4.54 15.41 -12.77
N THR A 231 -5.25 14.64 -13.61
CA THR A 231 -4.94 13.22 -13.84
C THR A 231 -3.52 13.08 -14.39
N ARG A 232 -3.15 13.91 -15.38
CA ARG A 232 -1.79 13.92 -15.94
C ARG A 232 -0.75 14.31 -14.88
N ALA A 233 -1.02 15.35 -14.09
CA ALA A 233 -0.17 15.77 -12.98
C ALA A 233 0.13 14.62 -12.03
N ALA A 234 -0.91 13.93 -11.54
CA ALA A 234 -0.76 12.81 -10.62
C ALA A 234 0.05 11.66 -11.23
N MET A 235 -0.25 11.30 -12.48
CA MET A 235 0.47 10.23 -13.19
C MET A 235 1.94 10.58 -13.42
N ASP A 236 2.24 11.82 -13.80
CA ASP A 236 3.59 12.25 -14.13
C ASP A 236 4.43 12.49 -12.88
N VAL A 237 3.86 12.95 -11.77
CA VAL A 237 4.51 12.92 -10.44
C VAL A 237 4.85 11.49 -10.02
N ALA A 238 3.91 10.55 -10.19
CA ALA A 238 4.19 9.14 -9.87
C ALA A 238 5.29 8.54 -10.77
N LYS A 239 5.38 8.95 -12.04
CA LYS A 239 6.50 8.56 -12.93
C LYS A 239 7.81 9.21 -12.52
N LEU A 240 7.79 10.50 -12.18
CA LEU A 240 8.95 11.28 -11.73
C LEU A 240 9.55 10.63 -10.49
N TYR A 241 8.71 10.29 -9.50
CA TYR A 241 9.13 9.55 -8.32
C TYR A 241 9.83 8.24 -8.69
N ARG A 242 9.18 7.38 -9.48
CA ARG A 242 9.73 6.07 -9.89
C ARG A 242 11.02 6.14 -10.71
N ARG A 243 11.27 7.26 -11.39
CA ARG A 243 12.46 7.48 -12.24
C ARG A 243 13.54 8.32 -11.56
N SER A 244 13.30 8.81 -10.34
CA SER A 244 14.24 9.65 -9.60
C SER A 244 15.61 8.97 -9.46
N GLY A 245 16.66 9.65 -9.93
CA GLY A 245 18.05 9.22 -9.76
C GLY A 245 18.44 9.18 -8.29
N ARG A 246 17.98 10.19 -7.52
CA ARG A 246 18.25 10.29 -6.08
C ARG A 246 17.66 9.14 -5.28
N GLN A 247 16.40 8.78 -5.57
CA GLN A 247 15.77 7.63 -4.95
C GLN A 247 16.54 6.33 -5.25
N ARG A 248 17.05 6.19 -6.48
CA ARG A 248 17.85 5.03 -6.88
C ARG A 248 19.16 4.95 -6.10
N GLN A 249 19.88 6.08 -5.97
CA GLN A 249 21.10 6.16 -5.17
C GLN A 249 20.84 5.72 -3.72
N ILE A 250 19.85 6.29 -3.04
CA ILE A 250 19.54 5.93 -1.65
C ILE A 250 19.16 4.43 -1.54
N ARG A 251 18.43 3.89 -2.52
CA ARG A 251 18.13 2.45 -2.56
C ARG A 251 19.39 1.61 -2.74
N GLU A 252 20.35 2.06 -3.55
CA GLU A 252 21.65 1.39 -3.73
C GLU A 252 22.50 1.45 -2.46
N TRP A 253 22.47 2.55 -1.72
CA TRP A 253 23.14 2.68 -0.42
C TRP A 253 22.54 1.70 0.60
N ARG A 254 21.21 1.71 0.73
CA ARG A 254 20.44 0.77 1.58
C ARG A 254 20.74 -0.68 1.22
N LYS A 255 20.81 -0.98 -0.09
CA LYS A 255 21.19 -2.29 -0.62
C LYS A 255 22.60 -2.69 -0.17
N ARG A 256 23.60 -1.83 -0.36
CA ARG A 256 24.99 -2.12 0.00
C ARG A 256 25.20 -2.36 1.50
N HIS A 257 24.42 -1.66 2.33
CA HIS A 257 24.53 -1.73 3.78
C HIS A 257 23.49 -2.63 4.45
N GLY A 258 22.77 -3.45 3.67
CA GLY A 258 21.83 -4.43 4.21
C GLY A 258 20.58 -3.84 4.90
N ILE A 259 20.28 -2.55 4.70
CA ILE A 259 19.11 -1.87 5.27
C ILE A 259 17.84 -2.42 4.63
N GLN A 260 17.02 -3.10 5.43
CA GLN A 260 15.80 -3.76 5.00
C GLN A 260 14.60 -2.82 5.04
N GLY A 261 13.51 -3.25 4.38
CA GLY A 261 12.23 -2.57 4.41
C GLY A 261 11.91 -1.75 3.15
N ARG A 262 10.63 -1.41 3.00
CA ARG A 262 10.18 -0.58 1.88
C ARG A 262 10.78 0.83 1.96
N PHE A 263 11.05 1.44 0.81
CA PHE A 263 11.57 2.80 0.75
C PHE A 263 10.60 3.76 1.48
N PRO A 264 11.06 4.50 2.50
CA PRO A 264 10.19 5.22 3.44
C PRO A 264 9.19 6.19 2.81
N PHE A 265 9.54 6.81 1.68
CA PHE A 265 8.69 7.83 1.06
C PHE A 265 7.64 7.29 0.07
N ALA A 266 7.69 5.99 -0.28
CA ALA A 266 6.84 5.45 -1.36
C ALA A 266 5.39 5.20 -0.91
N ASP A 267 5.16 5.13 0.39
CA ASP A 267 3.91 4.66 0.99
C ASP A 267 3.34 5.73 1.92
N SER A 268 2.56 6.67 1.38
CA SER A 268 1.87 7.72 2.18
C SER A 268 0.84 7.17 3.16
N TRP A 269 0.36 5.94 2.96
CA TRP A 269 -0.45 5.22 3.95
C TRP A 269 -0.11 3.75 3.89
N ARG A 270 -0.20 3.09 5.05
CA ARG A 270 -0.11 1.64 5.17
C ARG A 270 -1.06 1.09 6.23
N PRO A 271 -1.63 -0.10 6.04
CA PRO A 271 -2.57 -0.73 6.96
C PRO A 271 -1.91 -1.39 8.17
N ASP A 272 -0.62 -1.75 8.06
CA ASP A 272 0.18 -2.43 9.09
C ASP A 272 0.84 -1.49 10.09
N ARG A 273 0.43 -0.22 10.12
CA ARG A 273 0.90 0.78 11.09
C ARG A 273 -0.16 1.83 11.34
N PHE A 274 0.01 2.58 12.42
CA PHE A 274 -0.85 3.71 12.74
C PHE A 274 -0.31 5.01 12.12
N HIS A 275 -1.21 5.91 11.72
CA HIS A 275 -0.87 7.22 11.14
C HIS A 275 -1.54 8.33 11.94
N LEU A 276 -0.76 9.32 12.35
CA LEU A 276 -1.26 10.51 13.05
C LEU A 276 -1.22 11.69 12.09
N ALA A 277 -2.40 12.25 11.79
CA ALA A 277 -2.52 13.46 10.98
C ALA A 277 -2.84 14.66 11.89
N PRO A 278 -2.17 15.82 11.69
CA PRO A 278 -2.21 16.92 12.63
C PRO A 278 -3.43 17.81 12.50
N GLY A 279 -4.34 17.54 11.56
CA GLY A 279 -5.57 18.31 11.31
C GLY A 279 -6.84 17.50 11.60
N LEU A 280 -7.96 18.20 11.80
CA LEU A 280 -9.29 17.59 11.80
C LEU A 280 -9.74 17.25 10.38
N LYS A 281 -10.61 16.24 10.27
CA LYS A 281 -11.21 15.87 8.98
C LYS A 281 -12.05 17.00 8.39
N GLU A 282 -12.69 17.79 9.26
CA GLU A 282 -13.55 18.92 8.91
C GLU A 282 -12.78 20.11 8.31
N LEU A 283 -11.46 20.16 8.50
CA LEU A 283 -10.59 21.18 7.93
C LEU A 283 -10.00 20.78 6.57
N ASP A 284 -10.23 19.54 6.13
CA ASP A 284 -9.68 19.01 4.88
C ASP A 284 -10.79 18.70 3.87
N TRP A 285 -10.39 18.29 2.67
CA TRP A 285 -11.30 17.78 1.66
C TRP A 285 -12.10 16.58 2.21
N PRO A 286 -13.36 16.37 1.78
CA PRO A 286 -14.20 15.28 2.24
C PRO A 286 -13.76 13.92 1.65
N MET A 287 -12.55 13.51 2.04
CA MET A 287 -11.89 12.26 1.69
C MET A 287 -12.31 11.14 2.64
N GLU A 288 -12.26 9.91 2.11
CA GLU A 288 -12.39 8.71 2.94
C GLU A 288 -11.11 8.48 3.74
N VAL A 289 -11.28 8.20 5.04
CA VAL A 289 -10.18 8.08 6.02
C VAL A 289 -10.26 6.69 6.65
N PRO A 290 -9.23 5.84 6.49
CA PRO A 290 -9.17 4.53 7.12
C PRO A 290 -9.09 4.60 8.66
N GLU A 291 -9.49 3.53 9.35
CA GLU A 291 -9.56 3.50 10.84
C GLU A 291 -8.19 3.65 11.54
N ASN A 292 -7.09 3.28 10.87
CA ASN A 292 -5.73 3.43 11.39
C ASN A 292 -5.09 4.79 11.06
N VAL A 293 -5.88 5.73 10.52
CA VAL A 293 -5.49 7.12 10.37
C VAL A 293 -6.30 7.93 11.36
N LEU A 294 -5.62 8.58 12.30
CA LEU A 294 -6.25 9.45 13.28
C LEU A 294 -6.03 10.92 12.89
N PRO A 295 -7.05 11.59 12.32
CA PRO A 295 -7.08 13.04 12.18
C PRO A 295 -7.39 13.67 13.54
N CYS A 296 -6.35 13.89 14.35
CA CYS A 296 -6.51 14.33 15.73
C CYS A 296 -6.48 15.85 15.89
N GLY A 297 -6.29 16.63 14.83
CA GLY A 297 -5.85 18.02 14.93
C GLY A 297 -6.78 19.10 15.51
N PRO A 298 -6.34 20.37 15.48
CA PRO A 298 -4.97 20.78 15.25
C PRO A 298 -4.01 20.34 16.37
N ILE A 299 -2.85 19.77 16.02
CA ILE A 299 -1.77 19.51 17.00
C ILE A 299 -0.89 20.76 17.08
N LEU A 300 -1.11 21.59 18.10
CA LEU A 300 -0.35 22.82 18.31
C LEU A 300 0.51 22.77 19.59
N LEU A 301 1.68 23.38 19.50
CA LEU A 301 2.61 23.58 20.62
C LEU A 301 1.94 24.46 21.69
N PRO A 302 1.89 24.05 22.96
CA PRO A 302 1.46 24.93 24.03
C PRO A 302 2.50 26.03 24.26
N VAL A 303 2.01 27.25 24.48
CA VAL A 303 2.83 28.47 24.52
C VAL A 303 2.51 29.28 25.77
N ALA A 304 3.52 29.91 26.35
CA ALA A 304 3.30 30.87 27.43
C ALA A 304 2.66 32.17 26.88
N PRO A 305 1.87 32.91 27.68
CA PRO A 305 1.28 34.18 27.24
C PRO A 305 2.33 35.22 26.81
N VAL A 306 2.01 36.05 25.82
CA VAL A 306 2.92 37.15 25.38
C VAL A 306 3.34 38.02 26.57
N LYS A 307 2.42 38.29 27.51
CA LYS A 307 2.69 39.12 28.68
C LYS A 307 3.86 38.61 29.55
N THR A 308 4.07 37.30 29.62
CA THR A 308 5.17 36.71 30.42
C THR A 308 6.46 36.64 29.61
N GLN A 309 6.36 36.40 28.31
CA GLN A 309 7.53 36.28 27.42
C GLN A 309 8.12 37.65 27.01
N ASP A 310 7.26 38.61 26.69
CA ASP A 310 7.61 39.96 26.25
C ASP A 310 6.52 40.98 26.67
N PRO A 311 6.64 41.57 27.88
CA PRO A 311 5.69 42.57 28.37
C PRO A 311 5.62 43.86 27.54
N GLU A 312 6.68 44.18 26.78
CA GLU A 312 6.70 45.36 25.91
C GLU A 312 5.86 45.11 24.66
N LEU A 313 6.10 43.99 23.98
CA LEU A 313 5.30 43.57 22.82
C LEU A 313 3.83 43.39 23.20
N HIS A 314 3.55 42.82 24.38
CA HIS A 314 2.18 42.72 24.89
C HIS A 314 1.50 44.09 24.99
N ARG A 315 2.15 45.08 25.62
CA ARG A 315 1.62 46.45 25.69
C ARG A 315 1.45 47.09 24.31
N TRP A 316 2.36 46.82 23.40
CA TRP A 316 2.30 47.32 22.03
C TRP A 316 1.12 46.73 21.24
N LEU A 317 0.89 45.41 21.31
CA LEU A 317 -0.23 44.73 20.65
C LEU A 317 -1.59 45.22 21.14
N HIS A 318 -1.70 45.65 22.40
CA HIS A 318 -2.95 46.19 22.97
C HIS A 318 -3.24 47.66 22.61
N ARG A 319 -2.39 48.33 21.82
CA ARG A 319 -2.64 49.72 21.39
C ARG A 319 -3.68 49.81 20.29
N ALA A 320 -3.71 48.85 19.37
CA ALA A 320 -4.63 48.81 18.24
C ALA A 320 -4.74 47.39 17.63
N PRO A 321 -5.80 47.13 16.83
CA PRO A 321 -5.88 45.93 16.01
C PRO A 321 -4.64 45.76 15.13
N THR A 322 -4.06 44.56 15.14
CA THR A 322 -2.76 44.28 14.51
C THR A 322 -2.89 43.27 13.37
N ILE A 323 -2.18 43.52 12.26
CA ILE A 323 -1.95 42.56 11.19
C ILE A 323 -0.59 41.90 11.45
N LEU A 324 -0.58 40.57 11.56
CA LEU A 324 0.65 39.79 11.73
C LEU A 324 1.09 39.25 10.37
N ILE A 325 2.28 39.65 9.91
CA ILE A 325 2.91 39.10 8.69
C ILE A 325 4.04 38.15 9.10
N ASN A 326 3.81 36.85 8.93
CA ASN A 326 4.76 35.80 9.25
C ASN A 326 4.77 34.71 8.18
N LEU A 327 5.75 34.78 7.28
CA LEU A 327 5.92 33.80 6.19
C LEU A 327 6.66 32.53 6.62
N GLY A 328 6.75 32.24 7.93
CA GLY A 328 7.33 31.00 8.45
C GLY A 328 8.85 31.08 8.66
N THR A 329 9.50 29.91 8.73
CA THR A 329 10.93 29.79 9.02
C THR A 329 11.78 29.49 7.79
N LEU A 330 11.18 28.91 6.74
CA LEU A 330 11.86 28.51 5.51
C LEU A 330 11.71 29.55 4.38
N TYR A 331 10.84 30.53 4.56
CA TYR A 331 10.62 31.58 3.58
C TYR A 331 11.60 32.73 3.85
N ALA A 332 12.57 32.92 2.95
CA ALA A 332 13.45 34.08 2.91
C ALA A 332 13.08 34.95 1.70
N PRO A 333 12.19 35.95 1.84
CA PRO A 333 11.73 36.77 0.72
C PRO A 333 12.91 37.46 0.03
N ASP A 334 12.88 37.55 -1.29
CA ASP A 334 13.81 38.43 -2.02
C ASP A 334 13.40 39.91 -1.86
N PRO A 335 14.29 40.87 -2.17
CA PRO A 335 14.01 42.30 -2.01
C PRO A 335 12.77 42.77 -2.76
N VAL A 336 12.51 42.23 -3.96
CA VAL A 336 11.36 42.63 -4.79
C VAL A 336 10.05 42.20 -4.13
N MET A 337 10.01 40.97 -3.60
CA MET A 337 8.87 40.47 -2.85
C MET A 337 8.64 41.28 -1.58
N ALA A 338 9.70 41.62 -0.83
CA ALA A 338 9.58 42.46 0.36
C ALA A 338 9.02 43.85 0.00
N ARG A 339 9.55 44.48 -1.06
CA ARG A 339 9.03 45.77 -1.56
C ARG A 339 7.55 45.68 -1.93
N ASN A 340 7.13 44.64 -2.65
CA ASN A 340 5.73 44.48 -3.06
C ASN A 340 4.79 44.21 -1.87
N ILE A 341 5.24 43.47 -0.85
CA ILE A 341 4.49 43.33 0.41
C ILE A 341 4.35 44.69 1.09
N ALA A 342 5.43 45.47 1.22
CA ALA A 342 5.40 46.81 1.81
C ALA A 342 4.44 47.75 1.06
N SER A 343 4.47 47.76 -0.28
CA SER A 343 3.55 48.53 -1.11
C SER A 343 2.09 48.10 -0.92
N GLY A 344 1.81 46.80 -0.80
CA GLY A 344 0.46 46.33 -0.52
C GLY A 344 -0.02 46.68 0.90
N VAL A 345 0.87 46.65 1.90
CA VAL A 345 0.58 47.16 3.25
C VAL A 345 0.27 48.65 3.22
N ARG A 346 1.08 49.45 2.50
CA ARG A 346 0.84 50.89 2.28
C ARG A 346 -0.54 51.12 1.69
N SER A 347 -0.88 50.43 0.59
CA SER A 347 -2.20 50.54 -0.05
C SER A 347 -3.35 50.21 0.90
N PHE A 348 -3.19 49.19 1.74
CA PHE A 348 -4.16 48.87 2.78
C PHE A 348 -4.28 50.01 3.81
N LEU A 349 -3.17 50.51 4.35
CA LEU A 349 -3.18 51.58 5.36
C LEU A 349 -3.81 52.86 4.82
N ASP A 350 -3.53 53.23 3.58
CA ASP A 350 -4.09 54.42 2.91
C ASP A 350 -5.61 54.27 2.67
N SER A 351 -6.12 53.04 2.55
CA SER A 351 -7.55 52.75 2.39
C SER A 351 -8.36 52.82 3.69
N ARG A 352 -7.69 53.00 4.84
CA ARG A 352 -8.31 52.90 6.18
C ARG A 352 -8.21 54.22 6.93
N THR A 353 -9.30 54.59 7.59
CA THR A 353 -9.35 55.76 8.49
C THR A 353 -9.14 55.37 9.96
N ASP A 354 -9.37 54.10 10.29
CA ASP A 354 -9.13 53.52 11.59
C ASP A 354 -7.66 53.09 11.78
N LYS A 355 -7.20 53.14 13.03
CA LYS A 355 -5.79 52.88 13.36
C LYS A 355 -5.53 51.37 13.43
N PHE A 356 -4.71 50.88 12.51
CA PHE A 356 -4.10 49.54 12.57
C PHE A 356 -2.61 49.59 12.89
N GLN A 357 -2.13 48.50 13.46
CA GLN A 357 -0.72 48.15 13.60
C GLN A 357 -0.33 47.02 12.63
N VAL A 358 0.95 46.95 12.27
CA VAL A 358 1.50 45.84 11.48
C VAL A 358 2.75 45.32 12.18
N LEU A 359 2.77 44.03 12.46
CA LEU A 359 3.94 43.32 12.97
C LEU A 359 4.43 42.36 11.91
N TRP A 360 5.63 42.59 11.37
CA TRP A 360 6.14 41.87 10.22
C TRP A 360 7.49 41.21 10.51
N LYS A 361 7.51 39.87 10.40
CA LYS A 361 8.74 39.09 10.39
C LYS A 361 9.37 39.11 8.99
N LEU A 362 10.57 39.66 8.88
CA LEU A 362 11.33 39.74 7.63
C LEU A 362 12.79 39.30 7.85
N PRO A 363 13.09 37.99 7.77
CA PRO A 363 14.43 37.47 7.97
C PRO A 363 15.33 37.73 6.74
N LYS A 364 16.61 38.01 6.99
CA LYS A 364 17.65 38.10 5.94
C LYS A 364 18.17 36.70 5.61
N HIS A 365 18.47 36.45 4.33
CA HIS A 365 19.19 35.24 3.91
C HIS A 365 20.68 35.38 4.29
N THR A 366 21.38 34.26 4.46
CA THR A 366 22.79 34.24 4.89
C THR A 366 23.75 34.94 3.93
N GLN A 367 23.33 35.13 2.67
CA GLN A 367 24.09 35.80 1.62
C GLN A 367 23.65 37.25 1.37
N ASP A 368 22.65 37.75 2.10
CA ASP A 368 22.12 39.10 1.91
C ASP A 368 23.02 40.17 2.55
N CYS A 369 23.05 41.36 1.94
CA CYS A 369 23.70 42.53 2.52
C CYS A 369 22.89 43.14 3.68
N ALA A 370 23.51 44.03 4.45
CA ALA A 370 22.87 44.65 5.62
C ALA A 370 21.62 45.47 5.27
N HIS A 371 21.58 46.12 4.10
CA HIS A 371 20.50 47.02 3.65
C HIS A 371 19.56 46.36 2.61
N VAL A 372 19.51 45.03 2.55
CA VAL A 372 18.75 44.26 1.54
C VAL A 372 17.25 44.60 1.46
N PHE A 373 16.67 45.18 2.51
CA PHE A 373 15.24 45.52 2.59
C PHE A 373 14.97 47.03 2.76
N GLU A 374 15.96 47.90 2.50
CA GLU A 374 15.84 49.36 2.68
C GLU A 374 14.64 49.93 1.90
N GLU A 375 14.43 49.52 0.64
CA GLU A 375 13.26 49.96 -0.14
C GLU A 375 11.92 49.62 0.53
N ALA A 376 11.81 48.46 1.19
CA ALA A 376 10.60 48.05 1.89
C ALA A 376 10.38 48.87 3.18
N GLU A 377 11.47 49.19 3.87
CA GLU A 377 11.47 50.05 5.07
C GLU A 377 11.12 51.50 4.72
N GLU A 378 11.66 52.04 3.63
CA GLU A 378 11.37 53.39 3.13
C GLU A 378 9.90 53.61 2.79
N ILE A 379 9.25 52.62 2.15
CA ILE A 379 7.81 52.68 1.82
C ILE A 379 6.93 52.84 3.06
N LEU A 380 7.37 52.32 4.22
CA LEU A 380 6.64 52.34 5.49
C LEU A 380 7.31 53.23 6.55
N ALA A 381 8.22 54.11 6.15
CA ALA A 381 9.09 54.86 7.06
C ALA A 381 8.31 55.72 8.08
N ALA A 382 7.20 56.34 7.66
CA ALA A 382 6.37 57.16 8.55
C ALA A 382 5.76 56.32 9.68
N GLU A 383 5.20 55.15 9.37
CA GLU A 383 4.55 54.26 10.34
C GLU A 383 5.54 53.50 11.20
N ILE A 384 6.74 53.24 10.68
CA ILE A 384 7.86 52.71 11.48
C ILE A 384 8.27 53.76 12.52
N LYS A 385 8.43 55.02 12.10
CA LYS A 385 8.77 56.13 13.01
C LYS A 385 7.70 56.37 14.07
N ASP A 386 6.43 56.21 13.71
CA ASP A 386 5.28 56.33 14.63
C ASP A 386 5.02 55.07 15.48
N ASP A 387 5.89 54.05 15.41
CA ASP A 387 5.76 52.76 16.11
C ASP A 387 4.42 52.03 15.81
N ARG A 388 3.84 52.26 14.62
CA ARG A 388 2.66 51.56 14.10
C ARG A 388 3.03 50.32 13.30
N VAL A 389 4.19 50.33 12.65
CA VAL A 389 4.74 49.19 11.92
C VAL A 389 6.04 48.77 12.59
N ARG A 390 6.15 47.50 12.98
CA ARG A 390 7.39 46.91 13.48
C ARG A 390 7.84 45.81 12.51
N ILE A 391 9.01 46.00 11.90
CA ILE A 391 9.67 44.98 11.07
C ILE A 391 10.81 44.38 11.87
N GLN A 392 10.81 43.06 12.04
CA GLN A 392 11.82 42.35 12.82
C GLN A 392 12.33 41.12 12.07
N PRO A 393 13.62 40.77 12.16
CA PRO A 393 14.14 39.57 11.52
C PRO A 393 13.60 38.28 12.16
N TRP A 394 13.31 38.32 13.47
CA TRP A 394 12.82 37.18 14.23
C TRP A 394 12.01 37.63 15.45
N PHE A 395 11.01 36.83 15.84
CA PHE A 395 10.24 37.03 17.07
C PHE A 395 10.75 36.10 18.16
N GLN A 396 10.95 36.64 19.37
CA GLN A 396 11.24 35.82 20.55
C GLN A 396 10.00 35.09 21.08
N VAL A 397 8.82 35.69 20.85
CA VAL A 397 7.52 35.15 21.23
C VAL A 397 6.96 34.26 20.12
N GLU A 398 6.39 33.11 20.47
CA GLU A 398 5.76 32.22 19.49
C GLU A 398 4.56 32.88 18.79
N PRO A 399 4.37 32.63 17.48
CA PRO A 399 3.22 33.15 16.73
C PRO A 399 1.87 32.84 17.37
N LEU A 400 1.68 31.61 17.86
CA LEU A 400 0.43 31.22 18.52
C LEU A 400 0.11 32.08 19.74
N ALA A 401 1.12 32.44 20.55
CA ALA A 401 0.91 33.28 21.73
C ALA A 401 0.42 34.68 21.33
N MET A 402 0.98 35.24 20.24
CA MET A 402 0.52 36.52 19.68
C MET A 402 -0.92 36.44 19.17
N LEU A 403 -1.27 35.37 18.46
CA LEU A 403 -2.63 35.13 17.97
C LEU A 403 -3.65 35.02 19.13
N GLN A 404 -3.27 34.38 20.23
CA GLN A 404 -4.11 34.21 21.42
C GLN A 404 -4.38 35.50 22.22
N THR A 405 -3.69 36.61 21.91
CA THR A 405 -3.96 37.92 22.56
C THR A 405 -5.33 38.50 22.20
N GLY A 406 -5.94 38.03 21.10
CA GLY A 406 -7.16 38.62 20.54
C GLY A 406 -6.97 39.98 19.86
N GLN A 407 -5.72 40.48 19.76
CA GLN A 407 -5.41 41.75 19.09
C GLN A 407 -5.01 41.56 17.63
N ILE A 408 -4.59 40.35 17.24
CA ILE A 408 -4.32 40.02 15.84
C ILE A 408 -5.65 39.81 15.11
N VAL A 409 -5.96 40.68 14.16
CA VAL A 409 -7.22 40.64 13.39
C VAL A 409 -7.08 40.00 12.01
N CYS A 410 -5.85 39.81 11.55
CA CYS A 410 -5.54 39.12 10.31
C CYS A 410 -4.15 38.50 10.40
N SER A 411 -4.05 37.22 10.00
CA SER A 411 -2.78 36.52 9.88
C SER A 411 -2.39 36.41 8.41
N VAL A 412 -1.31 37.10 8.03
CA VAL A 412 -0.67 36.96 6.72
C VAL A 412 0.44 35.91 6.84
N HIS A 413 0.30 34.82 6.10
CA HIS A 413 1.27 33.71 6.18
C HIS A 413 1.43 32.99 4.85
N HIS A 414 2.52 32.24 4.71
CA HIS A 414 2.79 31.47 3.49
C HIS A 414 1.88 30.24 3.31
N GLY A 415 1.13 29.81 4.32
CA GLY A 415 0.23 28.64 4.20
C GLY A 415 0.85 27.32 4.63
N GLY A 416 2.04 27.33 5.25
CA GLY A 416 2.58 26.14 5.92
C GLY A 416 1.65 25.64 7.03
N ALA A 417 1.58 24.32 7.19
CA ALA A 417 0.60 23.64 8.03
C ALA A 417 0.47 24.23 9.44
N ASN A 418 1.58 24.45 10.16
CA ASN A 418 1.55 25.00 11.52
C ASN A 418 0.90 26.38 11.57
N SER A 419 1.37 27.34 10.76
CA SER A 419 0.83 28.70 10.75
C SER A 419 -0.64 28.74 10.35
N TRP A 420 -1.05 27.86 9.43
CA TRP A 420 -2.44 27.73 9.02
C TRP A 420 -3.31 27.21 10.17
N TYR A 421 -2.88 26.16 10.87
CA TYR A 421 -3.59 25.62 12.02
C TYR A 421 -3.62 26.57 13.23
N GLU A 422 -2.53 27.30 13.49
CA GLU A 422 -2.45 28.31 14.55
C GLU A 422 -3.50 29.42 14.36
N ALA A 423 -3.63 29.93 13.14
CA ALA A 423 -4.63 30.95 12.80
C ALA A 423 -6.07 30.41 12.87
N ILE A 424 -6.33 29.18 12.38
CA ILE A 424 -7.66 28.55 12.47
C ILE A 424 -8.06 28.33 13.93
N GLN A 425 -7.19 27.72 14.75
CA GLN A 425 -7.51 27.46 16.15
C GLN A 425 -7.74 28.76 16.92
N SER A 426 -7.06 29.84 16.54
CA SER A 426 -7.25 31.18 17.13
C SER A 426 -8.47 31.93 16.56
N GLY A 427 -9.13 31.40 15.53
CA GLY A 427 -10.32 32.01 14.92
C GLY A 427 -10.01 33.30 14.16
N ILE A 428 -8.82 33.41 13.58
CA ILE A 428 -8.34 34.62 12.91
C ILE A 428 -8.41 34.45 11.39
N PRO A 429 -9.00 35.40 10.65
CA PRO A 429 -9.00 35.38 9.19
C PRO A 429 -7.61 35.42 8.57
N HIS A 430 -7.49 34.79 7.40
CA HIS A 430 -6.21 34.51 6.76
C HIS A 430 -6.00 35.34 5.49
N VAL A 431 -4.76 35.74 5.25
CA VAL A 431 -4.27 36.17 3.93
C VAL A 431 -3.07 35.30 3.60
N VAL A 432 -3.23 34.42 2.60
CA VAL A 432 -2.26 33.36 2.32
C VAL A 432 -1.43 33.71 1.10
N LEU A 433 -0.11 33.68 1.25
CA LEU A 433 0.87 33.91 0.20
C LEU A 433 1.68 32.63 -0.08
N PRO A 434 1.07 31.59 -0.67
CA PRO A 434 1.75 30.33 -0.91
C PRO A 434 2.90 30.44 -1.91
N GLY A 435 3.97 29.69 -1.63
CA GLY A 435 5.16 29.60 -2.48
C GLY A 435 5.56 28.19 -2.89
N TRP A 436 5.03 27.13 -2.26
CA TRP A 436 5.38 25.74 -2.58
C TRP A 436 4.34 24.73 -2.11
N GLN A 437 4.33 23.56 -2.75
CA GLN A 437 3.69 22.31 -2.32
C GLN A 437 2.35 22.46 -1.58
N ASP A 438 2.31 22.02 -0.33
CA ASP A 438 1.14 21.98 0.55
C ASP A 438 0.59 23.38 0.87
N CYS A 439 1.42 24.41 0.78
CA CYS A 439 0.99 25.78 0.99
C CYS A 439 -0.09 26.19 -0.02
N TYR A 440 0.03 25.74 -1.27
CA TYR A 440 -0.98 25.98 -2.30
C TYR A 440 -2.32 25.35 -1.93
N GLU A 441 -2.31 24.12 -1.41
CA GLU A 441 -3.54 23.47 -0.97
C GLU A 441 -4.17 24.21 0.21
N ASN A 442 -3.37 24.66 1.18
CA ASN A 442 -3.89 25.41 2.34
C ASN A 442 -4.44 26.78 1.94
N ALA A 443 -3.85 27.44 0.93
CA ALA A 443 -4.42 28.66 0.35
C ALA A 443 -5.79 28.40 -0.30
N VAL A 444 -5.92 27.32 -1.08
CA VAL A 444 -7.21 26.91 -1.68
C VAL A 444 -8.21 26.50 -0.59
N ARG A 445 -7.79 25.77 0.45
CA ARG A 445 -8.63 25.41 1.61
C ARG A 445 -9.15 26.63 2.34
N THR A 446 -8.31 27.65 2.48
CA THR A 446 -8.67 28.92 3.12
C THR A 446 -9.83 29.60 2.40
N GLU A 447 -9.79 29.65 1.06
CA GLU A 447 -10.91 30.19 0.26
C GLU A 447 -12.14 29.27 0.33
N TRP A 448 -11.96 27.95 0.24
CA TRP A 448 -13.04 26.97 0.27
C TRP A 448 -13.80 26.96 1.60
N LEU A 449 -13.08 27.07 2.72
CA LEU A 449 -13.65 27.19 4.06
C LEU A 449 -14.29 28.56 4.31
N GLY A 450 -13.99 29.57 3.48
CA GLY A 450 -14.49 30.93 3.61
C GLY A 450 -13.86 31.71 4.77
N ILE A 451 -12.60 31.39 5.12
CA ILE A 451 -11.89 31.99 6.27
C ILE A 451 -10.76 32.95 5.86
N GLY A 452 -10.60 33.22 4.57
CA GLY A 452 -9.56 34.12 4.09
C GLY A 452 -9.41 34.13 2.57
N VAL A 453 -8.26 34.61 2.10
CA VAL A 453 -7.97 34.82 0.67
C VAL A 453 -6.59 34.27 0.29
N TYR A 454 -6.51 33.65 -0.89
CA TYR A 454 -5.24 33.34 -1.58
C TYR A 454 -4.78 34.61 -2.31
N ALA A 455 -3.75 35.26 -1.78
CA ALA A 455 -3.44 36.68 -2.03
C ALA A 455 -2.31 36.94 -3.04
N ASN A 456 -1.79 35.91 -3.71
CA ASN A 456 -0.84 36.02 -4.81
C ASN A 456 -1.17 35.02 -5.93
N LYS A 457 -2.44 34.77 -6.20
CA LYS A 457 -2.89 33.76 -7.16
C LYS A 457 -2.41 34.08 -8.59
N THR A 458 -2.26 35.36 -8.92
CA THR A 458 -1.78 35.79 -10.25
C THR A 458 -0.25 35.84 -10.33
N ALA A 459 0.44 35.96 -9.19
CA ALA A 459 1.89 36.16 -9.12
C ALA A 459 2.67 34.99 -8.51
N ALA A 460 2.00 33.97 -7.97
CA ALA A 460 2.64 32.91 -7.20
C ALA A 460 3.80 32.23 -7.96
N PRO A 461 4.96 32.02 -7.32
CA PRO A 461 5.22 32.18 -5.89
C PRO A 461 5.61 33.61 -5.46
N ALA A 462 5.72 34.56 -6.40
CA ALA A 462 5.97 35.97 -6.09
C ALA A 462 4.71 36.65 -5.53
N VAL A 463 4.79 37.96 -5.27
CA VAL A 463 3.69 38.78 -4.76
C VAL A 463 3.51 40.00 -5.66
N ASP A 464 2.28 40.21 -6.11
CA ASP A 464 1.84 41.47 -6.72
C ASP A 464 1.31 42.40 -5.62
N ALA A 465 1.76 43.65 -5.61
CA ALA A 465 1.45 44.60 -4.54
C ALA A 465 -0.05 44.92 -4.48
N ASP A 466 -0.69 45.11 -5.64
CA ASP A 466 -2.10 45.47 -5.73
C ASP A 466 -3.01 44.28 -5.38
N GLU A 467 -2.66 43.07 -5.84
CA GLU A 467 -3.35 41.83 -5.46
C GLU A 467 -3.32 41.63 -3.94
N PHE A 468 -2.14 41.77 -3.33
CA PHE A 468 -1.96 41.62 -1.89
C PHE A 468 -2.69 42.71 -1.09
N GLY A 469 -2.58 43.97 -1.49
CA GLY A 469 -3.29 45.09 -0.85
C GLY A 469 -4.82 44.90 -0.89
N ARG A 470 -5.38 44.52 -2.03
CA ARG A 470 -6.81 44.20 -2.16
C ARG A 470 -7.22 43.01 -1.28
N ALA A 471 -6.36 42.00 -1.14
CA ALA A 471 -6.63 40.87 -0.26
C ALA A 471 -6.70 41.29 1.22
N LEU A 472 -5.78 42.14 1.68
CA LEU A 472 -5.83 42.72 3.04
C LEU A 472 -7.14 43.50 3.26
N ILE A 473 -7.50 44.39 2.34
CA ILE A 473 -8.74 45.18 2.41
C ILE A 473 -9.98 44.26 2.48
N ARG A 474 -9.98 43.17 1.70
CA ARG A 474 -11.09 42.21 1.66
C ARG A 474 -11.24 41.40 2.93
N VAL A 475 -10.14 41.08 3.62
CA VAL A 475 -10.13 40.20 4.79
C VAL A 475 -10.30 40.99 6.10
N VAL A 476 -9.57 42.09 6.27
CA VAL A 476 -9.54 42.84 7.54
C VAL A 476 -10.86 43.58 7.76
N GLY A 477 -11.64 43.11 8.73
CA GLY A 477 -12.97 43.65 9.05
C GLY A 477 -14.13 42.90 8.38
N ASN A 478 -13.85 41.81 7.66
CA ASN A 478 -14.88 40.98 7.04
C ASN A 478 -15.61 40.12 8.08
N VAL A 479 -16.82 40.55 8.46
CA VAL A 479 -17.63 39.89 9.50
C VAL A 479 -17.98 38.44 9.17
N THR A 480 -18.18 38.10 7.89
CA THR A 480 -18.54 36.75 7.46
C THR A 480 -17.34 35.80 7.58
N MET A 481 -16.17 36.21 7.10
CA MET A 481 -14.94 35.42 7.25
C MET A 481 -14.57 35.25 8.72
N GLN A 482 -14.70 36.32 9.51
CA GLN A 482 -14.44 36.30 10.95
C GLN A 482 -15.39 35.36 11.71
N ALA A 483 -16.69 35.37 11.37
CA ALA A 483 -17.66 34.45 11.95
C ALA A 483 -17.31 33.00 11.60
N LYS A 484 -16.92 32.73 10.35
CA LYS A 484 -16.55 31.38 9.92
C LYS A 484 -15.25 30.89 10.56
N ALA A 485 -14.25 31.76 10.69
CA ALA A 485 -13.01 31.45 11.41
C ALA A 485 -13.29 31.11 12.88
N LYS A 486 -14.16 31.87 13.55
CA LYS A 486 -14.61 31.58 14.93
C LYS A 486 -15.37 30.25 15.05
N GLU A 487 -16.22 29.92 14.09
CA GLU A 487 -16.94 28.64 14.05
C GLU A 487 -15.96 27.45 14.00
N LEU A 488 -14.94 27.52 13.12
CA LEU A 488 -13.91 26.48 13.01
C LEU A 488 -12.98 26.44 14.22
N SER A 489 -12.64 27.59 14.79
CA SER A 489 -11.90 27.68 16.06
C SER A 489 -12.64 26.95 17.18
N ALA A 490 -13.95 27.20 17.33
CA ALA A 490 -14.77 26.53 18.32
C ALA A 490 -14.79 25.00 18.12
N LEU A 491 -14.74 24.52 16.88
CA LEU A 491 -14.59 23.09 16.58
C LEU A 491 -13.21 22.56 17.03
N CYS A 492 -12.13 23.25 16.70
CA CYS A 492 -10.76 22.88 17.06
C CYS A 492 -10.54 22.86 18.58
N CYS A 493 -11.17 23.78 19.32
CA CYS A 493 -11.03 23.91 20.76
C CYS A 493 -11.91 22.93 21.57
N LYS A 494 -12.78 22.13 20.94
CA LYS A 494 -13.58 21.11 21.67
C LYS A 494 -12.69 20.09 22.36
N ARG A 495 -11.68 19.61 21.64
CA ARG A 495 -10.61 18.74 22.15
C ARG A 495 -9.36 19.06 21.35
N GLU A 496 -8.33 19.54 22.04
CA GLU A 496 -7.09 19.92 21.39
C GLU A 496 -6.35 18.71 20.83
N GLY A 497 -5.73 18.86 19.65
CA GLY A 497 -5.23 17.70 18.94
C GLY A 497 -4.00 17.06 19.56
N ARG A 498 -3.21 17.83 20.31
CA ARG A 498 -2.11 17.26 21.11
C ARG A 498 -2.63 16.29 22.19
N VAL A 499 -3.80 16.55 22.78
CA VAL A 499 -4.46 15.68 23.78
C VAL A 499 -4.91 14.38 23.13
N VAL A 500 -5.64 14.48 22.03
CA VAL A 500 -6.14 13.30 21.30
C VAL A 500 -4.98 12.46 20.77
N GLY A 501 -3.93 13.09 20.26
CA GLY A 501 -2.72 12.42 19.80
C GLY A 501 -1.97 11.70 20.94
N ALA A 502 -1.73 12.39 22.07
CA ALA A 502 -1.02 11.82 23.21
C ALA A 502 -1.79 10.67 23.88
N GLU A 503 -3.12 10.78 24.02
CA GLU A 503 -3.98 9.67 24.47
C GLU A 503 -3.82 8.45 23.58
N LYS A 504 -3.83 8.64 22.26
CA LYS A 504 -3.68 7.53 21.32
C LYS A 504 -2.29 6.91 21.39
N ILE A 505 -1.25 7.73 21.53
CA ILE A 505 0.12 7.26 21.70
C ILE A 505 0.26 6.43 22.97
N ALA A 506 -0.27 6.92 24.10
CA ALA A 506 -0.26 6.19 25.35
C ALA A 506 -1.03 4.86 25.23
N GLU A 507 -2.22 4.86 24.61
CA GLU A 507 -2.98 3.62 24.35
C GLU A 507 -2.14 2.59 23.58
N LEU A 508 -1.49 3.02 22.49
CA LEU A 508 -0.66 2.15 21.66
C LEU A 508 0.65 1.73 22.34
N ALA A 509 1.19 2.54 23.25
CA ALA A 509 2.36 2.20 24.04
C ALA A 509 2.05 1.09 25.06
N TYR A 510 0.87 1.10 25.67
CA TYR A 510 0.38 0.03 26.54
C TYR A 510 -0.13 -1.19 25.76
N HIS A 511 -0.59 -1.01 24.53
CA HIS A 511 -1.14 -2.05 23.66
C HIS A 511 -0.53 -2.02 22.24
N PRO A 512 0.76 -2.35 22.08
CA PRO A 512 1.44 -2.30 20.77
C PRO A 512 0.77 -3.17 19.70
N GLU A 513 0.07 -4.24 20.10
CA GLU A 513 -0.69 -5.12 19.21
C GLU A 513 -1.83 -4.41 18.46
N ARG A 514 -2.26 -3.22 18.92
CA ARG A 514 -3.32 -2.41 18.31
C ARG A 514 -2.82 -1.39 17.28
N MET A 515 -1.52 -1.35 17.00
CA MET A 515 -0.95 -0.40 16.03
C MET A 515 -1.36 -0.69 14.58
N ALA A 516 -1.71 -1.92 14.26
CA ALA A 516 -2.21 -2.31 12.94
C ALA A 516 -3.75 -2.33 12.92
N LEU A 517 -4.36 -2.10 11.74
CA LEU A 517 -5.81 -2.27 11.59
C LEU A 517 -6.24 -3.66 12.10
N PRO A 518 -7.28 -3.75 12.95
CA PRO A 518 -7.94 -5.03 13.17
C PRO A 518 -8.55 -5.45 11.84
N ILE A 519 -7.93 -6.46 11.22
CA ILE A 519 -8.36 -6.96 9.93
C ILE A 519 -9.77 -7.53 10.11
N PRO A 520 -10.73 -7.22 9.21
CA PRO A 520 -12.12 -7.62 9.36
C PRO A 520 -12.21 -9.08 9.76
N GLU A 521 -13.06 -9.41 10.75
CA GLU A 521 -13.29 -10.79 11.16
C GLU A 521 -13.56 -11.63 9.90
N VAL A 522 -12.54 -12.39 9.47
CA VAL A 522 -12.74 -13.41 8.47
C VAL A 522 -13.69 -14.38 9.13
N ASN A 523 -14.93 -14.44 8.62
CA ASN A 523 -15.99 -15.31 9.11
C ASN A 523 -15.37 -16.60 9.64
N GLN A 524 -15.57 -16.85 10.94
CA GLN A 524 -14.97 -17.97 11.64
C GLN A 524 -15.06 -19.23 10.78
N TYR A 525 -13.95 -19.97 10.70
CA TYR A 525 -13.87 -21.22 9.93
C TYR A 525 -15.16 -22.01 10.12
N PRO A 526 -15.88 -22.37 9.05
CA PRO A 526 -17.09 -23.17 9.19
C PRO A 526 -16.66 -24.59 9.56
N LYS A 527 -16.27 -24.80 10.82
CA LYS A 527 -15.78 -26.09 11.36
C LYS A 527 -16.80 -27.19 11.08
N ASP A 528 -18.09 -26.84 11.15
CA ASP A 528 -19.23 -27.71 10.86
C ASP A 528 -19.25 -28.25 9.42
N LYS A 529 -18.53 -27.58 8.50
CA LYS A 529 -18.41 -27.97 7.08
C LYS A 529 -17.08 -28.67 6.78
N LEU A 530 -16.24 -28.96 7.77
CA LEU A 530 -14.95 -29.62 7.56
C LEU A 530 -14.98 -31.06 8.10
N ARG A 531 -14.25 -31.95 7.42
CA ARG A 531 -13.97 -33.30 7.87
C ARG A 531 -12.46 -33.44 8.07
N THR A 532 -12.07 -34.17 9.10
CA THR A 532 -10.68 -34.51 9.36
C THR A 532 -10.35 -35.93 8.93
N ILE A 533 -9.13 -36.14 8.46
CA ILE A 533 -8.51 -37.46 8.27
C ILE A 533 -7.19 -37.49 9.04
N ARG A 534 -6.81 -38.67 9.52
CA ARG A 534 -5.60 -38.89 10.31
C ARG A 534 -4.71 -39.93 9.64
N ASN A 535 -3.40 -39.75 9.72
CA ASN A 535 -2.44 -40.75 9.29
C ASN A 535 -1.88 -41.53 10.49
N LYS A 536 -1.04 -42.53 10.21
CA LYS A 536 -0.36 -43.36 11.22
C LYS A 536 0.70 -42.60 12.05
N PHE A 537 1.12 -41.44 11.59
CA PHE A 537 2.12 -40.58 12.26
C PHE A 537 1.48 -39.51 13.16
N GLY A 538 0.16 -39.55 13.36
CA GLY A 538 -0.58 -38.56 14.17
C GLY A 538 -0.89 -37.25 13.45
N GLY A 539 -0.48 -37.10 12.18
CA GLY A 539 -0.81 -35.97 11.33
C GLY A 539 -2.31 -35.89 11.03
N ILE A 540 -2.83 -34.66 10.97
CA ILE A 540 -4.24 -34.36 10.71
C ILE A 540 -4.33 -33.52 9.43
N LEU A 541 -5.24 -33.91 8.55
CA LEU A 541 -5.67 -33.07 7.41
C LEU A 541 -7.13 -32.72 7.55
N GLU A 542 -7.46 -31.49 7.20
CA GLU A 542 -8.84 -31.01 7.08
C GLU A 542 -9.23 -30.87 5.61
N THR A 543 -10.45 -31.27 5.26
CA THR A 543 -11.03 -31.11 3.92
C THR A 543 -12.50 -30.72 4.04
N VAL A 544 -13.08 -30.15 2.97
CA VAL A 544 -14.50 -29.77 2.98
C VAL A 544 -15.38 -31.01 2.99
N ASN A 545 -16.30 -31.07 3.95
CA ASN A 545 -17.38 -32.05 4.00
C ASN A 545 -18.42 -31.68 2.94
N ARG A 546 -18.54 -32.52 1.91
CA ARG A 546 -19.54 -32.32 0.85
C ARG A 546 -20.68 -33.31 1.06
N PRO A 547 -21.83 -32.87 1.57
CA PRO A 547 -23.03 -33.68 1.48
C PRO A 547 -23.42 -33.83 0.00
N HIS A 548 -23.79 -35.05 -0.42
CA HIS A 548 -24.61 -35.33 -1.61
C HIS A 548 -24.01 -35.56 -3.02
N LEU A 549 -22.74 -35.93 -3.20
CA LEU A 549 -22.24 -36.34 -4.54
C LEU A 549 -22.19 -37.86 -4.80
N ASP A 550 -22.11 -38.69 -3.75
CA ASP A 550 -22.09 -40.16 -3.90
C ASP A 550 -23.42 -40.72 -4.46
N LYS A 551 -24.55 -40.03 -4.23
CA LYS A 551 -25.87 -40.44 -4.76
C LYS A 551 -25.97 -40.40 -6.29
N TYR A 552 -25.15 -39.60 -6.97
CA TYR A 552 -25.17 -39.45 -8.43
C TYR A 552 -24.05 -40.18 -9.15
N ALA A 553 -23.08 -40.74 -8.41
CA ALA A 553 -21.93 -41.46 -8.96
C ALA A 553 -22.35 -42.72 -9.77
N THR A 554 -23.52 -43.29 -9.47
CA THR A 554 -24.09 -44.45 -10.17
C THR A 554 -24.94 -44.09 -11.39
N SER A 555 -25.25 -42.80 -11.60
CA SER A 555 -26.04 -42.35 -12.76
C SER A 555 -25.19 -42.36 -14.03
N LYS A 556 -25.61 -43.14 -15.04
CA LYS A 556 -24.97 -43.19 -16.36
C LYS A 556 -24.94 -41.81 -17.03
N LEU A 557 -26.00 -41.02 -16.88
CA LEU A 557 -26.09 -39.66 -17.44
C LEU A 557 -25.07 -38.72 -16.77
N TYR A 558 -24.97 -38.76 -15.44
CA TYR A 558 -23.99 -37.96 -14.69
C TYR A 558 -22.55 -38.33 -15.06
N THR A 559 -22.32 -39.63 -15.26
CA THR A 559 -21.04 -40.19 -15.71
C THR A 559 -20.69 -39.74 -17.13
N ALA A 560 -21.66 -39.68 -18.05
CA ALA A 560 -21.43 -39.17 -19.40
C ALA A 560 -21.14 -37.64 -19.38
N ALA A 561 -21.95 -36.87 -18.64
CA ALA A 561 -21.80 -35.43 -18.50
C ALA A 561 -20.44 -35.04 -17.87
N SER A 562 -19.99 -35.75 -16.84
CA SER A 562 -18.66 -35.51 -16.24
C SER A 562 -17.52 -35.81 -17.20
N THR A 563 -17.62 -36.89 -17.98
CA THR A 563 -16.63 -37.19 -19.03
C THR A 563 -16.60 -36.09 -20.07
N LEU A 564 -17.76 -35.66 -20.59
CA LEU A 564 -17.82 -34.60 -21.59
C LEU A 564 -17.25 -33.28 -21.06
N PHE A 565 -17.62 -32.89 -19.84
CA PHE A 565 -17.10 -31.67 -19.21
C PHE A 565 -15.59 -31.71 -19.02
N VAL A 566 -15.04 -32.84 -18.53
CA VAL A 566 -13.59 -33.01 -18.40
C VAL A 566 -12.90 -33.06 -19.76
N ALA A 567 -13.49 -33.70 -20.78
CA ALA A 567 -12.94 -33.72 -22.13
C ALA A 567 -12.85 -32.31 -22.72
N LEU A 568 -13.93 -31.51 -22.61
CA LEU A 568 -13.96 -30.12 -23.08
C LEU A 568 -12.94 -29.25 -22.35
N THR A 569 -12.96 -29.26 -21.01
CA THR A 569 -12.04 -28.45 -20.20
C THR A 569 -10.57 -28.87 -20.38
N THR A 570 -10.32 -30.16 -20.60
CA THR A 570 -8.97 -30.69 -20.87
C THR A 570 -8.37 -30.15 -22.15
N ASN A 571 -9.19 -30.00 -23.20
CA ASN A 571 -8.74 -29.62 -24.53
C ASN A 571 -8.87 -28.11 -24.82
N THR A 572 -9.25 -27.28 -23.84
CA THR A 572 -9.37 -25.82 -24.02
C THR A 572 -8.07 -25.15 -24.50
N SER A 573 -6.91 -25.64 -24.04
CA SER A 573 -5.59 -25.12 -24.45
C SER A 573 -5.28 -25.30 -25.94
N LEU A 574 -6.01 -26.20 -26.63
CA LEU A 574 -5.91 -26.42 -28.06
C LEU A 574 -7.11 -25.78 -28.80
N LEU A 575 -8.33 -26.03 -28.32
CA LEU A 575 -9.55 -25.63 -29.02
C LEU A 575 -9.78 -24.11 -29.02
N LEU A 576 -9.53 -23.42 -27.90
CA LEU A 576 -9.79 -21.97 -27.81
C LEU A 576 -8.84 -21.14 -28.67
N PRO A 577 -7.52 -21.41 -28.70
CA PRO A 577 -6.63 -20.71 -29.62
C PRO A 577 -7.01 -20.94 -31.08
N ILE A 578 -7.31 -22.20 -31.48
CA ILE A 578 -7.74 -22.51 -32.86
C ILE A 578 -8.98 -21.68 -33.22
N LEU A 579 -9.98 -21.64 -32.35
CA LEU A 579 -11.18 -20.85 -32.57
C LEU A 579 -10.86 -19.35 -32.63
N GLY A 580 -10.02 -18.83 -31.73
CA GLY A 580 -9.65 -17.42 -31.68
C GLY A 580 -8.91 -16.94 -32.93
N TYR A 581 -8.00 -17.77 -33.45
CA TYR A 581 -7.31 -17.49 -34.72
C TYR A 581 -8.21 -17.73 -35.94
N ALA A 582 -9.10 -18.71 -35.92
CA ALA A 582 -10.12 -18.87 -36.97
C ALA A 582 -11.04 -17.65 -37.05
N LEU A 583 -11.46 -17.09 -35.90
CA LEU A 583 -12.21 -15.83 -35.85
C LEU A 583 -11.40 -14.67 -36.43
N LEU A 584 -10.09 -14.62 -36.19
CA LEU A 584 -9.24 -13.58 -36.80
C LEU A 584 -9.27 -13.69 -38.33
N ILE A 585 -9.11 -14.91 -38.87
CA ILE A 585 -9.20 -15.15 -40.31
C ILE A 585 -10.57 -14.72 -40.84
N LEU A 586 -11.67 -15.11 -40.20
CA LEU A 586 -13.03 -14.73 -40.59
C LEU A 586 -13.23 -13.20 -40.60
N VAL A 587 -12.77 -12.50 -39.56
CA VAL A 587 -12.85 -11.04 -39.47
C VAL A 587 -12.09 -10.35 -40.62
N LEU A 588 -10.98 -10.94 -41.05
CA LEU A 588 -10.15 -10.40 -42.13
C LEU A 588 -10.72 -10.65 -43.55
N ILE A 589 -11.65 -11.59 -43.75
CA ILE A 589 -12.23 -11.92 -45.07
C ILE A 589 -13.21 -10.82 -45.54
N PRO A 590 -12.85 -9.96 -46.52
CA PRO A 590 -13.60 -8.74 -46.85
C PRO A 590 -15.09 -8.98 -47.18
N SER A 591 -15.41 -10.13 -47.77
CA SER A 591 -16.75 -10.51 -48.23
C SER A 591 -17.76 -10.86 -47.12
N LEU A 592 -17.32 -11.06 -45.86
CA LEU A 592 -18.24 -11.31 -44.75
C LEU A 592 -18.83 -10.00 -44.19
N PRO A 593 -20.15 -9.96 -43.87
CA PRO A 593 -20.84 -8.76 -43.40
C PRO A 593 -20.56 -8.46 -41.91
N ILE A 594 -19.28 -8.28 -41.57
CA ILE A 594 -18.83 -7.98 -40.20
C ILE A 594 -18.68 -6.46 -40.03
N PRO A 595 -19.22 -5.84 -38.96
CA PRO A 595 -19.09 -4.41 -38.71
C PRO A 595 -17.63 -3.93 -38.72
N LEU A 596 -17.37 -2.78 -39.36
CA LEU A 596 -16.02 -2.20 -39.49
C LEU A 596 -15.32 -2.02 -38.14
N LEU A 597 -16.08 -1.68 -37.09
CA LEU A 597 -15.54 -1.56 -35.73
C LEU A 597 -14.96 -2.88 -35.21
N ILE A 598 -15.64 -4.01 -35.42
CA ILE A 598 -15.13 -5.33 -35.02
C ILE A 598 -13.92 -5.71 -35.88
N ARG A 599 -13.97 -5.31 -37.17
CA ARG A 599 -12.91 -5.54 -38.15
C ARG A 599 -11.59 -4.85 -37.80
N THR A 600 -11.64 -3.71 -37.12
CA THR A 600 -10.45 -3.00 -36.66
C THR A 600 -10.05 -3.41 -35.25
N LEU A 601 -11.00 -3.52 -34.31
CA LEU A 601 -10.70 -3.77 -32.91
C LEU A 601 -10.17 -5.20 -32.64
N TYR A 602 -10.70 -6.23 -33.31
CA TYR A 602 -10.29 -7.61 -33.03
C TYR A 602 -8.84 -7.90 -33.46
N PRO A 603 -8.36 -7.50 -34.66
CA PRO A 603 -6.95 -7.62 -35.01
C PRO A 603 -6.02 -6.82 -34.11
N VAL A 604 -6.40 -5.58 -33.73
CA VAL A 604 -5.64 -4.77 -32.76
C VAL A 604 -5.55 -5.49 -31.42
N TYR A 605 -6.65 -6.07 -30.93
CA TYR A 605 -6.66 -6.88 -29.72
C TYR A 605 -5.71 -8.10 -29.84
N VAL A 606 -5.76 -8.87 -30.94
CA VAL A 606 -4.87 -10.02 -31.14
C VAL A 606 -3.41 -9.59 -31.20
N LEU A 607 -3.11 -8.47 -31.88
CA LEU A 607 -1.78 -7.87 -31.90
C LEU A 607 -1.32 -7.47 -30.50
N MET A 608 -2.20 -6.82 -29.73
CA MET A 608 -1.89 -6.39 -28.36
C MET A 608 -1.55 -7.56 -27.45
N ILE A 609 -2.36 -8.63 -27.43
CA ILE A 609 -2.10 -9.81 -26.58
C ILE A 609 -0.87 -10.61 -27.04
N THR A 610 -0.49 -10.54 -28.32
CA THR A 610 0.65 -11.27 -28.87
C THR A 610 1.97 -10.58 -28.52
N TYR A 611 2.03 -9.25 -28.66
CA TYR A 611 3.28 -8.49 -28.55
C TYR A 611 3.51 -7.83 -27.19
N PHE A 612 2.46 -7.47 -26.44
CA PHE A 612 2.63 -6.89 -25.11
C PHE A 612 2.65 -7.96 -24.02
N PRO A 613 3.49 -7.81 -22.98
CA PRO A 613 3.51 -8.75 -21.88
C PRO A 613 2.17 -8.69 -21.12
N PRO A 614 1.65 -9.82 -20.59
CA PRO A 614 0.36 -9.86 -19.90
C PRO A 614 0.23 -8.85 -18.75
N THR A 615 1.33 -8.51 -18.10
CA THR A 615 1.38 -7.53 -17.00
C THR A 615 1.08 -6.09 -17.42
N SER A 616 1.35 -5.75 -18.68
CA SER A 616 1.13 -4.42 -19.26
C SER A 616 -0.26 -4.25 -19.88
N LEU A 617 -1.01 -5.34 -20.02
CA LEU A 617 -2.36 -5.33 -20.55
C LEU A 617 -3.39 -5.22 -19.41
N PRO A 618 -4.59 -4.67 -19.67
CA PRO A 618 -5.67 -4.68 -18.70
C PRO A 618 -6.02 -6.11 -18.28
N SER A 619 -6.23 -6.33 -16.98
CA SER A 619 -6.73 -7.59 -16.41
C SER A 619 -8.24 -7.74 -16.63
N PHE A 620 -8.67 -7.55 -17.88
CA PHE A 620 -10.04 -7.73 -18.34
C PHE A 620 -10.11 -8.95 -19.29
N PRO A 621 -11.11 -9.84 -19.12
CA PRO A 621 -12.11 -9.85 -18.04
C PRO A 621 -11.47 -10.10 -16.68
N SER A 622 -12.04 -9.54 -15.62
CA SER A 622 -11.60 -9.82 -14.24
C SER A 622 -12.07 -11.21 -13.80
N PRO A 623 -11.46 -11.81 -12.75
CA PRO A 623 -11.88 -13.12 -12.24
C PRO A 623 -13.38 -13.14 -11.95
N SER A 624 -14.08 -14.12 -12.53
CA SER A 624 -15.54 -14.22 -12.42
C SER A 624 -15.91 -15.17 -11.31
N SER A 625 -16.54 -14.64 -10.26
CA SER A 625 -17.10 -15.45 -9.18
C SER A 625 -18.13 -16.45 -9.70
N ALA A 626 -18.95 -16.07 -10.69
CA ALA A 626 -19.94 -16.95 -11.31
C ALA A 626 -19.30 -18.15 -12.02
N VAL A 627 -18.20 -17.94 -12.76
CA VAL A 627 -17.48 -19.02 -13.44
C VAL A 627 -16.79 -19.93 -12.42
N ARG A 628 -16.08 -19.37 -11.43
CA ARG A 628 -15.33 -20.14 -10.43
C ARG A 628 -16.23 -20.92 -9.46
N ASN A 629 -17.43 -20.41 -9.16
CA ASN A 629 -18.44 -21.05 -8.32
C ASN A 629 -19.46 -21.90 -9.08
N SER A 630 -19.26 -22.09 -10.40
CA SER A 630 -20.22 -22.85 -11.21
C SER A 630 -20.43 -24.27 -10.67
N PRO A 631 -21.68 -24.76 -10.59
CA PRO A 631 -21.96 -26.13 -10.16
C PRO A 631 -21.36 -27.18 -11.11
N LEU A 632 -20.96 -26.80 -12.33
CA LEU A 632 -20.27 -27.69 -13.27
C LEU A 632 -18.92 -28.20 -12.73
N TRP A 633 -18.26 -27.44 -11.84
CA TRP A 633 -17.03 -27.92 -11.20
C TRP A 633 -17.25 -29.13 -10.29
N SER A 634 -18.48 -29.41 -9.86
CA SER A 634 -18.82 -30.66 -9.20
C SER A 634 -18.63 -31.88 -10.11
N LEU A 635 -18.93 -31.74 -11.42
CA LEU A 635 -18.69 -32.78 -12.42
C LEU A 635 -17.20 -33.07 -12.57
N TYR A 636 -16.38 -32.02 -12.56
CA TYR A 636 -14.91 -32.12 -12.62
C TYR A 636 -14.35 -32.80 -11.38
N ALA A 637 -14.78 -32.35 -10.19
CA ALA A 637 -14.32 -32.90 -8.93
C ALA A 637 -14.72 -34.38 -8.78
N ASN A 638 -15.91 -34.77 -9.22
CA ASN A 638 -16.34 -36.17 -9.16
C ASN A 638 -15.69 -37.06 -10.22
N TYR A 639 -15.25 -36.51 -11.33
CA TYR A 639 -14.54 -37.29 -12.35
C TYR A 639 -13.18 -37.81 -11.85
N PHE A 640 -12.45 -36.96 -11.12
CA PHE A 640 -11.12 -37.24 -10.55
C PHE A 640 -11.14 -37.59 -9.06
N PRO A 641 -12.28 -37.97 -8.49
CA PRO A 641 -12.54 -37.83 -7.04
C PRO A 641 -11.67 -36.76 -6.31
N LEU A 642 -11.62 -35.53 -6.84
CA LEU A 642 -10.69 -34.49 -6.46
C LEU A 642 -11.00 -33.96 -5.06
N LYS A 643 -10.00 -34.00 -4.17
CA LYS A 643 -10.09 -33.43 -2.82
C LYS A 643 -8.92 -32.51 -2.54
N LEU A 644 -9.23 -31.37 -1.92
CA LEU A 644 -8.26 -30.42 -1.39
C LEU A 644 -8.18 -30.58 0.13
N TYR A 645 -6.97 -30.63 0.66
CA TYR A 645 -6.68 -30.79 2.08
C TYR A 645 -5.76 -29.66 2.56
N ARG A 646 -5.93 -29.26 3.82
CA ARG A 646 -4.98 -28.38 4.53
C ARG A 646 -4.46 -29.05 5.79
N ILE A 647 -3.17 -28.87 6.09
CA ILE A 647 -2.59 -29.28 7.38
C ILE A 647 -2.92 -28.26 8.47
N THR A 648 -2.75 -26.99 8.17
CA THR A 648 -2.97 -25.90 9.11
C THR A 648 -3.84 -24.82 8.45
N PRO A 649 -4.67 -24.13 9.23
CA PRO A 649 -5.27 -22.89 8.77
C PRO A 649 -4.16 -21.88 8.39
N LEU A 650 -4.38 -21.17 7.28
CA LEU A 650 -3.52 -20.07 6.86
C LEU A 650 -4.14 -18.74 7.28
N ALA A 651 -3.28 -17.83 7.72
CA ALA A 651 -3.65 -16.54 8.22
C ALA A 651 -4.00 -15.57 7.07
N PRO A 652 -5.19 -14.93 7.06
CA PRO A 652 -5.56 -13.97 6.02
C PRO A 652 -4.71 -12.69 6.02
N TYR A 653 -3.82 -12.54 7.02
CA TYR A 653 -2.94 -11.40 7.24
C TYR A 653 -1.50 -11.63 6.77
N GLN A 654 -1.27 -12.65 5.95
CA GLN A 654 0.03 -12.92 5.35
C GLN A 654 -0.07 -13.05 3.83
N LYS A 655 1.08 -12.90 3.16
CA LYS A 655 1.25 -13.22 1.75
C LYS A 655 1.72 -14.66 1.64
N TYR A 656 1.23 -15.39 0.64
CA TYR A 656 1.63 -16.77 0.42
C TYR A 656 2.04 -17.07 -1.02
N ILE A 657 3.06 -17.92 -1.17
CA ILE A 657 3.40 -18.56 -2.43
C ILE A 657 3.26 -20.07 -2.26
N PHE A 658 2.25 -20.64 -2.91
CA PHE A 658 1.97 -22.06 -2.91
C PHE A 658 2.80 -22.69 -4.03
N GLY A 659 3.78 -23.53 -3.69
CA GLY A 659 4.52 -24.28 -4.70
C GLY A 659 3.86 -25.64 -4.93
N TYR A 660 3.27 -25.83 -6.11
CA TYR A 660 2.49 -27.00 -6.49
C TYR A 660 3.35 -28.06 -7.18
N HIS A 661 3.23 -29.31 -6.71
CA HIS A 661 3.99 -30.47 -7.18
C HIS A 661 3.13 -31.74 -7.22
N PRO A 662 3.32 -32.63 -8.21
CA PRO A 662 4.00 -32.36 -9.48
C PRO A 662 3.12 -31.50 -10.39
N HIS A 663 3.71 -30.79 -11.34
CA HIS A 663 3.02 -30.18 -12.48
C HIS A 663 2.25 -31.23 -13.28
N GLY A 664 2.83 -32.43 -13.39
CA GLY A 664 2.33 -33.54 -14.18
C GLY A 664 2.22 -33.23 -15.68
N ILE A 665 1.67 -34.19 -16.44
CA ILE A 665 1.44 -34.03 -17.88
C ILE A 665 0.45 -32.88 -18.12
N SER A 666 -0.47 -32.69 -17.18
CA SER A 666 -1.38 -31.55 -17.15
C SER A 666 -1.79 -31.26 -15.71
N ILE A 667 -1.85 -29.99 -15.33
CA ILE A 667 -2.13 -29.49 -13.96
C ILE A 667 -3.62 -29.56 -13.56
N ARG A 668 -4.23 -30.73 -13.66
CA ARG A 668 -5.67 -30.97 -13.42
C ARG A 668 -6.05 -30.79 -11.96
N GLY A 669 -5.22 -31.25 -11.03
CA GLY A 669 -5.42 -30.99 -9.61
C GLY A 669 -5.35 -29.50 -9.28
N ALA A 670 -4.38 -28.77 -9.84
CA ALA A 670 -4.22 -27.33 -9.59
C ALA A 670 -5.41 -26.53 -10.14
N ILE A 671 -5.88 -26.83 -11.36
CA ILE A 671 -7.05 -26.16 -11.94
C ILE A 671 -8.28 -26.45 -11.08
N GLY A 672 -8.58 -27.72 -10.82
CA GLY A 672 -9.79 -28.10 -10.09
C GLY A 672 -9.79 -27.65 -8.62
N ALA A 673 -8.63 -27.65 -7.95
CA ALA A 673 -8.54 -27.38 -6.52
C ALA A 673 -8.21 -25.92 -6.19
N LEU A 674 -7.47 -25.21 -7.04
CA LEU A 674 -6.92 -23.89 -6.72
C LEU A 674 -7.47 -22.78 -7.64
N ALA A 675 -7.68 -23.03 -8.94
CA ALA A 675 -8.28 -22.01 -9.81
C ALA A 675 -9.82 -21.89 -9.65
N THR A 676 -10.49 -22.99 -9.27
CA THR A 676 -11.95 -23.07 -9.16
C THR A 676 -12.39 -23.35 -7.73
N GLN A 677 -13.68 -23.18 -7.44
CA GLN A 677 -14.27 -23.61 -6.17
C GLN A 677 -14.71 -25.08 -6.20
N GLY A 678 -14.27 -25.81 -7.22
CA GLY A 678 -14.53 -27.23 -7.45
C GLY A 678 -14.06 -28.14 -6.32
N ALA A 679 -13.05 -27.78 -5.53
CA ALA A 679 -12.65 -28.50 -4.32
C ALA A 679 -12.90 -27.73 -3.00
N GLY A 680 -13.51 -26.53 -3.06
CA GLY A 680 -13.86 -25.72 -1.89
C GLY A 680 -12.71 -24.91 -1.30
N PHE A 681 -11.88 -24.30 -2.15
CA PHE A 681 -10.73 -23.48 -1.72
C PHE A 681 -11.12 -22.39 -0.72
N ASP A 682 -12.14 -21.58 -1.02
CA ASP A 682 -12.54 -20.45 -0.18
C ASP A 682 -13.11 -20.91 1.19
N THR A 683 -13.56 -22.16 1.28
CA THR A 683 -14.01 -22.76 2.54
C THR A 683 -12.82 -23.22 3.39
N LEU A 684 -11.76 -23.75 2.75
CA LEU A 684 -10.53 -24.16 3.42
C LEU A 684 -9.57 -23.01 3.72
N PHE A 685 -9.62 -21.93 2.95
CA PHE A 685 -8.75 -20.77 3.12
C PHE A 685 -9.55 -19.47 3.06
N PRO A 686 -10.46 -19.24 4.02
CA PRO A 686 -11.31 -18.06 4.02
C PRO A 686 -10.44 -16.80 4.14
N GLY A 687 -10.82 -15.75 3.39
CA GLY A 687 -10.11 -14.47 3.39
C GLY A 687 -8.83 -14.44 2.56
N LEU A 688 -8.43 -15.54 1.89
CA LEU A 688 -7.33 -15.49 0.92
C LEU A 688 -7.84 -15.20 -0.49
N ASN A 689 -7.25 -14.18 -1.12
CA ASN A 689 -7.40 -13.93 -2.54
C ASN A 689 -6.34 -14.72 -3.30
N HIS A 690 -6.78 -15.77 -3.98
CA HIS A 690 -5.89 -16.73 -4.64
C HIS A 690 -5.84 -16.55 -6.17
N THR A 691 -4.63 -16.63 -6.74
CA THR A 691 -4.39 -16.66 -8.19
C THR A 691 -3.48 -17.84 -8.57
N LEU A 692 -3.95 -18.73 -9.46
CA LEU A 692 -3.10 -19.77 -10.05
C LEU A 692 -2.26 -19.18 -11.18
N LEU A 693 -0.95 -19.41 -11.19
CA LEU A 693 -0.05 -18.85 -12.20
C LEU A 693 0.36 -19.87 -13.26
N VAL A 694 0.33 -19.45 -14.52
CA VAL A 694 0.70 -20.26 -15.69
C VAL A 694 1.68 -19.51 -16.58
N SER A 695 2.25 -20.24 -17.55
CA SER A 695 3.12 -19.66 -18.58
C SER A 695 2.42 -18.55 -19.36
N ASP A 696 3.15 -17.47 -19.65
CA ASP A 696 2.66 -16.34 -20.44
C ASP A 696 2.06 -16.76 -21.79
N LYS A 697 2.54 -17.88 -22.36
CA LYS A 697 2.03 -18.44 -23.63
C LYS A 697 0.51 -18.63 -23.60
N VAL A 698 -0.05 -19.05 -22.46
CA VAL A 698 -1.50 -19.24 -22.28
C VAL A 698 -2.25 -17.90 -22.37
N LEU A 699 -1.66 -16.84 -21.81
CA LEU A 699 -2.25 -15.50 -21.75
C LEU A 699 -2.02 -14.65 -23.01
N ARG A 700 -1.30 -15.18 -24.01
CA ARG A 700 -1.11 -14.55 -25.32
C ARG A 700 -2.00 -15.14 -26.42
N ALA A 701 -2.69 -16.24 -26.13
CA ALA A 701 -3.58 -16.89 -27.08
C ALA A 701 -5.01 -16.33 -26.99
N PRO A 702 -5.62 -15.90 -28.11
CA PRO A 702 -6.98 -15.35 -28.11
C PRO A 702 -8.00 -16.37 -27.62
N LEU A 703 -9.05 -15.90 -26.93
CA LEU A 703 -10.08 -16.68 -26.23
C LEU A 703 -9.58 -17.51 -25.05
N LEU A 704 -8.43 -18.19 -25.18
CA LEU A 704 -7.80 -18.91 -24.08
C LEU A 704 -7.40 -17.96 -22.95
N ARG A 705 -6.90 -16.77 -23.29
CA ARG A 705 -6.59 -15.70 -22.34
C ARG A 705 -7.82 -15.31 -21.52
N GLU A 706 -8.94 -15.05 -22.17
CA GLU A 706 -10.17 -14.60 -21.50
C GLU A 706 -10.73 -15.70 -20.60
N TYR A 707 -10.70 -16.95 -21.08
CA TYR A 707 -11.05 -18.11 -20.28
C TYR A 707 -10.16 -18.23 -19.03
N ALA A 708 -8.83 -18.10 -19.18
CA ALA A 708 -7.89 -18.14 -18.08
C ALA A 708 -8.14 -17.02 -17.06
N LEU A 709 -8.31 -15.77 -17.52
CA LEU A 709 -8.54 -14.62 -16.64
C LEU A 709 -9.88 -14.74 -15.89
N CYS A 710 -10.94 -15.24 -16.53
CA CYS A 710 -12.23 -15.53 -15.88
C CYS A 710 -12.09 -16.55 -14.73
N LEU A 711 -11.17 -17.51 -14.86
CA LEU A 711 -10.85 -18.46 -13.79
C LEU A 711 -9.95 -17.89 -12.69
N GLY A 712 -9.48 -16.64 -12.82
CA GLY A 712 -8.49 -16.08 -11.91
C GLY A 712 -7.09 -16.65 -12.12
N ILE A 713 -6.75 -17.06 -13.35
CA ILE A 713 -5.41 -17.51 -13.71
C ILE A 713 -4.56 -16.32 -14.17
N GLY A 714 -3.35 -16.22 -13.64
CA GLY A 714 -2.39 -15.15 -13.91
C GLY A 714 -1.08 -15.62 -14.55
N SER A 715 -0.21 -14.66 -14.87
CA SER A 715 1.12 -14.93 -15.42
C SER A 715 2.09 -15.35 -14.31
N VAL A 716 2.92 -16.36 -14.57
CA VAL A 716 4.02 -16.81 -13.69
C VAL A 716 5.30 -15.96 -13.83
N SER A 717 5.28 -14.92 -14.66
CA SER A 717 6.40 -13.99 -14.77
C SER A 717 6.71 -13.34 -13.41
N ARG A 718 7.98 -13.06 -13.14
CA ARG A 718 8.41 -12.41 -11.90
C ARG A 718 7.66 -11.09 -11.67
N ALA A 719 7.48 -10.29 -12.71
CA ALA A 719 6.77 -9.01 -12.64
C ALA A 719 5.29 -9.19 -12.24
N SER A 720 4.63 -10.24 -12.75
CA SER A 720 3.25 -10.58 -12.37
C SER A 720 3.17 -11.05 -10.91
N CYS A 721 4.08 -11.93 -10.48
CA CYS A 721 4.13 -12.40 -9.10
C CYS A 721 4.29 -11.25 -8.10
N ILE A 722 5.24 -10.34 -8.37
CA ILE A 722 5.45 -9.15 -7.54
C ILE A 722 4.20 -8.27 -7.54
N LYS A 723 3.59 -8.00 -8.71
CA LYS A 723 2.38 -7.18 -8.81
C LYS A 723 1.23 -7.76 -7.99
N LEU A 724 0.96 -9.06 -8.10
CA LEU A 724 -0.09 -9.75 -7.36
C LEU A 724 0.17 -9.76 -5.85
N LEU A 725 1.43 -9.90 -5.42
CA LEU A 725 1.81 -9.90 -4.00
C LEU A 725 2.03 -8.49 -3.41
N SER A 726 1.99 -7.43 -4.21
CA SER A 726 2.23 -6.05 -3.79
C SER A 726 1.04 -5.11 -3.98
N SER A 727 -0.07 -5.60 -4.54
CA SER A 727 -1.26 -4.79 -4.81
C SER A 727 -2.54 -5.56 -4.53
N GLY A 728 -3.59 -4.84 -4.15
CA GLY A 728 -4.86 -5.44 -3.73
C GLY A 728 -4.77 -6.09 -2.35
N GLY A 729 -5.61 -7.09 -2.07
CA GLY A 729 -5.69 -7.67 -0.72
C GLY A 729 -6.53 -6.81 0.22
N HIS A 730 -6.60 -7.18 1.50
CA HIS A 730 -7.41 -6.45 2.51
C HIS A 730 -6.92 -5.02 2.76
N ASP A 731 -5.72 -4.73 2.27
CA ASP A 731 -4.84 -3.67 2.75
C ASP A 731 -4.30 -2.84 1.56
N GLY A 732 -4.75 -3.16 0.34
CA GLY A 732 -4.31 -2.55 -0.93
C GLY A 732 -2.87 -2.86 -1.36
N ASN A 733 -2.08 -3.53 -0.52
CA ASN A 733 -0.64 -3.75 -0.66
C ASN A 733 -0.22 -5.23 -0.67
N GLY A 734 -1.18 -6.14 -0.75
CA GLY A 734 -0.98 -7.57 -0.95
C GLY A 734 -1.28 -8.47 0.25
N LEU A 735 -1.73 -7.96 1.40
CA LEU A 735 -2.09 -8.84 2.53
C LEU A 735 -3.33 -9.69 2.19
N GLY A 736 -3.26 -10.97 2.51
CA GLY A 736 -4.24 -11.97 2.12
C GLY A 736 -4.13 -12.40 0.67
N GLN A 737 -3.13 -11.94 -0.09
CA GLN A 737 -2.85 -12.47 -1.43
C GLN A 737 -2.08 -13.78 -1.35
N ALA A 738 -2.54 -14.76 -2.12
CA ALA A 738 -1.87 -16.03 -2.32
C ALA A 738 -1.71 -16.30 -3.82
N ILE A 739 -0.51 -16.70 -4.24
CA ILE A 739 -0.26 -17.15 -5.61
C ILE A 739 0.17 -18.61 -5.62
N THR A 740 -0.25 -19.38 -6.62
CA THR A 740 0.27 -20.74 -6.84
C THR A 740 1.17 -20.80 -8.05
N ILE A 741 2.34 -21.41 -7.87
CA ILE A 741 3.30 -21.67 -8.94
C ILE A 741 3.51 -23.19 -9.05
N CYS A 742 3.32 -23.74 -10.25
CA CYS A 742 3.73 -25.11 -10.55
C CYS A 742 5.24 -25.10 -10.82
N VAL A 743 6.04 -25.40 -9.79
CA VAL A 743 7.46 -25.02 -9.74
C VAL A 743 8.30 -25.71 -10.81
N GLY A 744 8.07 -27.01 -11.05
CA GLY A 744 8.80 -27.77 -12.06
C GLY A 744 8.54 -27.29 -13.50
N GLY A 745 7.34 -26.77 -13.76
CA GLY A 745 6.91 -26.20 -15.05
C GLY A 745 7.05 -27.18 -16.23
N ASP A 746 7.33 -26.64 -17.41
CA ASP A 746 7.47 -27.42 -18.65
C ASP A 746 8.54 -28.53 -18.57
N ARG A 747 9.58 -28.38 -17.72
CA ARG A 747 10.63 -29.42 -17.56
C ARG A 747 10.06 -30.66 -16.88
N GLU A 748 9.33 -30.45 -15.79
CA GLU A 748 8.69 -31.54 -15.03
C GLU A 748 7.56 -32.19 -15.84
N ALA A 749 6.78 -31.39 -16.58
CA ALA A 749 5.73 -31.89 -17.46
C ALA A 749 6.24 -32.85 -18.55
N ARG A 750 7.51 -32.70 -19.00
CA ARG A 750 8.13 -33.56 -20.03
C ARG A 750 8.62 -34.91 -19.51
N ILE A 751 8.99 -34.98 -18.23
CA ILE A 751 9.43 -36.23 -17.59
C ILE A 751 8.30 -36.95 -16.84
N ALA A 752 7.16 -36.27 -16.65
CA ALA A 752 5.98 -36.83 -16.03
C ALA A 752 5.50 -38.10 -16.75
N ARG A 753 5.31 -39.16 -15.96
CA ARG A 753 4.85 -40.49 -16.38
C ARG A 753 4.19 -41.20 -15.19
N PRO A 754 3.22 -42.10 -15.42
CA PRO A 754 2.64 -42.92 -14.37
C PRO A 754 3.69 -43.69 -13.56
N GLY A 755 3.40 -43.93 -12.29
CA GLY A 755 4.27 -44.68 -11.39
C GLY A 755 5.50 -43.92 -10.88
N ARG A 756 5.66 -42.63 -11.21
CA ARG A 756 6.79 -41.81 -10.74
C ARG A 756 6.36 -40.39 -10.37
N MET A 757 7.02 -39.82 -9.37
CA MET A 757 6.88 -38.44 -8.94
C MET A 757 8.27 -37.77 -8.90
N ASP A 758 8.79 -37.51 -10.09
CA ASP A 758 10.07 -36.85 -10.31
C ASP A 758 9.86 -35.33 -10.30
N LEU A 759 10.33 -34.65 -9.25
CA LEU A 759 10.12 -33.21 -9.05
C LEU A 759 11.34 -32.40 -9.50
N VAL A 760 11.17 -31.54 -10.51
CA VAL A 760 12.21 -30.62 -11.01
C VAL A 760 12.31 -29.43 -10.06
N LEU A 761 12.98 -29.64 -8.94
CA LEU A 761 13.13 -28.66 -7.86
C LEU A 761 14.60 -28.39 -7.51
N GLY A 762 15.53 -29.27 -7.93
CA GLY A 762 16.95 -29.18 -7.62
C GLY A 762 17.58 -27.84 -8.01
N VAL A 763 17.23 -27.29 -9.17
CA VAL A 763 17.76 -26.00 -9.68
C VAL A 763 16.77 -24.83 -9.56
N ARG A 764 15.57 -25.03 -9.00
CA ARG A 764 14.51 -24.02 -9.01
C ARG A 764 14.56 -23.14 -7.75
N ARG A 765 15.26 -22.00 -7.83
CA ARG A 765 15.28 -20.98 -6.75
C ARG A 765 14.41 -19.75 -7.00
N GLY A 766 13.91 -19.56 -8.23
CA GLY A 766 13.21 -18.33 -8.63
C GLY A 766 11.98 -17.98 -7.78
N PHE A 767 11.15 -18.96 -7.42
CA PHE A 767 9.97 -18.72 -6.58
C PHE A 767 10.32 -18.40 -5.12
N ILE A 768 11.42 -18.95 -4.61
CA ILE A 768 11.96 -18.65 -3.26
C ILE A 768 12.48 -17.22 -3.23
N ARG A 769 13.21 -16.81 -4.27
CA ARG A 769 13.66 -15.42 -4.42
C ARG A 769 12.49 -14.45 -4.43
N VAL A 770 11.39 -14.77 -5.11
CA VAL A 770 10.17 -13.94 -5.09
C VAL A 770 9.53 -13.94 -3.69
N ALA A 771 9.49 -15.08 -3.00
CA ALA A 771 8.98 -15.17 -1.63
C ALA A 771 9.76 -14.26 -0.68
N ILE A 772 11.08 -14.33 -0.72
CA ILE A 772 11.99 -13.51 0.10
C ILE A 772 11.85 -12.02 -0.27
N GLU A 773 11.80 -11.66 -1.55
CA GLU A 773 11.62 -10.26 -1.96
C GLU A 773 10.30 -9.65 -1.47
N MET A 774 9.26 -10.47 -1.42
CA MET A 774 7.92 -10.04 -1.06
C MET A 774 7.55 -10.30 0.39
N GLY A 775 8.40 -10.94 1.20
CA GLY A 775 8.05 -11.39 2.55
C GLY A 775 6.82 -12.30 2.56
N ALA A 776 6.71 -13.20 1.58
CA ALA A 776 5.57 -14.10 1.39
C ALA A 776 5.94 -15.52 1.85
N SER A 777 5.18 -16.09 2.79
CA SER A 777 5.45 -17.44 3.30
C SER A 777 5.30 -18.49 2.19
N LEU A 778 6.24 -19.42 2.14
CA LEU A 778 6.23 -20.52 1.16
C LEU A 778 5.38 -21.66 1.68
N VAL A 779 4.44 -22.15 0.86
CA VAL A 779 3.55 -23.25 1.23
C VAL A 779 3.76 -24.41 0.24
N PRO A 780 4.37 -25.52 0.66
CA PRO A 780 4.48 -26.71 -0.18
C PRO A 780 3.11 -27.34 -0.44
N VAL A 781 2.82 -27.70 -1.69
CA VAL A 781 1.57 -28.35 -2.09
C VAL A 781 1.88 -29.60 -2.89
N VAL A 782 1.36 -30.76 -2.46
CA VAL A 782 1.56 -32.06 -3.09
C VAL A 782 0.24 -32.60 -3.64
N ALA A 783 0.23 -32.99 -4.91
CA ALA A 783 -0.92 -33.55 -5.61
C ALA A 783 -0.70 -35.05 -5.91
N PHE A 784 -1.22 -35.89 -5.03
CA PHE A 784 -1.18 -37.34 -5.20
C PHE A 784 -2.13 -37.75 -6.34
N GLY A 785 -1.65 -38.59 -7.25
CA GLY A 785 -2.42 -39.11 -8.38
C GLY A 785 -2.37 -38.26 -9.66
N GLU A 786 -1.74 -37.08 -9.63
CA GLU A 786 -1.66 -36.17 -10.80
C GLU A 786 -1.02 -36.83 -12.03
N ASN A 787 0.06 -37.61 -11.84
CA ASN A 787 0.76 -38.29 -12.94
C ASN A 787 0.04 -39.53 -13.47
N GLU A 788 -1.00 -40.01 -12.78
CA GLU A 788 -1.72 -41.24 -13.13
C GLU A 788 -2.90 -41.00 -14.07
N VAL A 789 -3.22 -39.74 -14.38
CA VAL A 789 -4.40 -39.37 -15.17
C VAL A 789 -4.17 -39.50 -16.68
N PHE A 790 -2.94 -39.75 -17.13
CA PHE A 790 -2.60 -39.99 -18.52
C PHE A 790 -1.48 -41.00 -18.63
N ASP A 791 -1.50 -41.81 -19.69
CA ASP A 791 -0.40 -42.66 -20.08
C ASP A 791 0.51 -41.93 -21.05
N VAL A 792 1.78 -42.35 -21.05
CA VAL A 792 2.82 -41.83 -21.92
C VAL A 792 3.47 -43.00 -22.64
N ALA A 793 3.33 -43.03 -23.96
CA ALA A 793 4.12 -43.91 -24.80
C ALA A 793 5.27 -43.11 -25.40
N TYR A 794 6.48 -43.62 -25.18
CA TYR A 794 7.63 -43.29 -26.02
C TYR A 794 7.63 -44.34 -27.12
N PRO A 795 7.57 -43.97 -28.42
CA PRO A 795 7.83 -44.94 -29.47
C PRO A 795 9.29 -45.40 -29.33
N GLU A 796 9.51 -46.51 -28.61
CA GLU A 796 10.84 -46.95 -28.18
C GLU A 796 11.76 -47.26 -29.35
N GLU A 797 12.99 -46.78 -29.18
CA GLU A 797 14.22 -47.42 -29.61
C GLU A 797 14.31 -48.80 -28.94
N ASN A 798 14.16 -49.86 -29.73
CA ASN A 798 14.61 -51.20 -29.37
C ASN A 798 15.08 -51.89 -30.65
N ASP A 799 16.40 -51.85 -30.85
CA ASP A 799 17.19 -52.86 -31.58
C ASP A 799 18.62 -52.82 -31.01
N ALA A 800 18.77 -53.24 -29.75
CA ALA A 800 19.96 -53.90 -29.20
C ALA A 800 19.80 -54.10 -27.68
N ASN A 801 20.07 -55.31 -27.21
CA ASN A 801 20.07 -55.75 -25.81
C ASN A 801 18.72 -56.09 -25.18
N SER A 802 17.99 -57.00 -25.82
CA SER A 802 17.12 -57.93 -25.10
C SER A 802 17.90 -59.18 -24.67
N SER A 803 18.54 -59.12 -23.52
CA SER A 803 18.87 -60.31 -22.73
C SER A 803 19.05 -59.87 -21.28
N GLU A 804 18.41 -60.59 -20.35
CA GLU A 804 18.39 -60.36 -18.89
C GLU A 804 17.28 -59.42 -18.36
N ALA A 805 16.03 -59.88 -18.42
CA ALA A 805 15.08 -59.72 -17.31
C ALA A 805 13.82 -60.58 -17.53
N ALA A 806 14.02 -61.87 -17.82
CA ALA A 806 12.96 -62.87 -17.67
C ALA A 806 13.03 -63.42 -16.24
N SER A 807 12.19 -62.90 -15.33
CA SER A 807 11.64 -63.62 -14.18
C SER A 807 10.88 -62.70 -13.23
N SER A 808 9.56 -62.70 -13.34
CA SER A 808 8.67 -62.88 -12.18
C SER A 808 7.25 -63.09 -12.67
N HIS A 809 6.81 -64.34 -12.53
CA HIS A 809 5.45 -64.81 -12.64
C HIS A 809 4.48 -63.93 -11.81
N TRP A 810 3.38 -63.51 -12.43
CA TRP A 810 2.12 -63.30 -11.72
C TRP A 810 0.99 -63.90 -12.56
N GLU A 811 0.44 -65.00 -12.04
CA GLU A 811 -0.86 -65.54 -12.41
C GLU A 811 -1.97 -64.62 -11.91
N GLY A 812 -2.98 -64.46 -12.77
CA GLY A 812 -4.12 -63.59 -12.59
C GLY A 812 -4.95 -63.65 -13.86
N GLU A 813 -5.46 -64.85 -14.16
CA GLU A 813 -6.45 -65.08 -15.21
C GLU A 813 -7.68 -64.20 -14.96
N GLY A 814 -8.20 -63.61 -16.03
CA GLY A 814 -9.50 -62.94 -16.01
C GLY A 814 -9.61 -61.55 -16.63
N GLN A 815 -8.75 -61.16 -17.59
CA GLN A 815 -9.07 -60.10 -18.59
C GLN A 815 -7.93 -59.94 -19.64
N LYS A 816 -7.66 -61.00 -20.41
CA LYS A 816 -6.82 -60.91 -21.63
C LYS A 816 -7.64 -61.35 -22.84
N GLN A 817 -8.70 -60.61 -23.17
CA GLN A 817 -9.35 -60.78 -24.46
C GLN A 817 -10.14 -59.52 -24.84
N GLN A 818 -9.44 -58.42 -25.16
CA GLN A 818 -9.86 -57.31 -26.04
C GLN A 818 -8.90 -56.11 -25.89
N ASP A 819 -7.60 -56.29 -26.17
CA ASP A 819 -6.67 -55.16 -26.36
C ASP A 819 -5.70 -55.43 -27.52
N GLY A 820 -6.19 -56.14 -28.54
CA GLY A 820 -5.67 -55.99 -29.89
C GLY A 820 -6.39 -54.81 -30.54
N ASP A 821 -5.63 -53.83 -31.02
CA ASP A 821 -6.07 -52.82 -32.00
C ASP A 821 -6.66 -51.46 -31.51
N ARG A 822 -6.31 -50.98 -30.31
CA ARG A 822 -6.72 -49.62 -29.82
C ARG A 822 -5.65 -48.53 -29.83
N GLY A 823 -4.46 -48.82 -30.35
CA GLY A 823 -3.34 -47.86 -30.44
C GLY A 823 -3.10 -47.22 -31.81
N GLY A 824 -3.82 -47.64 -32.85
CA GLY A 824 -3.42 -47.45 -34.27
C GLY A 824 -3.31 -46.00 -34.76
N LEU A 825 -4.21 -45.09 -34.37
CA LEU A 825 -4.29 -43.76 -34.97
C LEU A 825 -3.20 -42.78 -34.52
N PHE A 826 -2.97 -42.65 -33.20
CA PHE A 826 -1.95 -41.71 -32.68
C PHE A 826 -0.52 -42.24 -32.82
N THR A 827 -0.34 -43.56 -32.75
CA THR A 827 0.99 -44.17 -32.95
C THR A 827 1.40 -44.17 -34.42
N ALA A 828 0.47 -44.34 -35.37
CA ALA A 828 0.75 -44.17 -36.80
C ALA A 828 1.11 -42.71 -37.14
N GLY A 829 0.38 -41.73 -36.60
CA GLY A 829 0.68 -40.31 -36.77
C GLY A 829 2.02 -39.89 -36.15
N ALA A 830 2.36 -40.39 -34.97
CA ALA A 830 3.66 -40.14 -34.33
C ALA A 830 4.83 -40.82 -35.07
N LYS A 831 4.60 -42.03 -35.63
CA LYS A 831 5.57 -42.73 -36.49
C LYS A 831 5.78 -41.97 -37.82
N ALA A 832 4.70 -41.49 -38.46
CA ALA A 832 4.79 -40.67 -39.66
C ALA A 832 5.50 -39.33 -39.39
N TRP A 833 5.21 -38.66 -38.26
CA TRP A 833 5.89 -37.44 -37.86
C TRP A 833 7.39 -37.66 -37.58
N LYS A 834 7.76 -38.76 -36.93
CA LYS A 834 9.17 -39.15 -36.74
C LYS A 834 9.84 -39.44 -38.08
N ALA A 835 9.17 -40.13 -39.00
CA ALA A 835 9.69 -40.40 -40.34
C ALA A 835 9.91 -39.11 -41.17
N ILE A 836 9.05 -38.10 -40.99
CA ILE A 836 9.15 -36.82 -41.70
C ILE A 836 10.18 -35.87 -41.06
N THR A 837 10.28 -35.86 -39.72
CA THR A 837 11.03 -34.82 -38.99
C THR A 837 12.29 -35.31 -38.28
N GLY A 838 12.51 -36.63 -38.25
CA GLY A 838 13.58 -37.28 -37.47
C GLY A 838 13.40 -37.20 -35.94
N LYS A 839 12.32 -36.58 -35.45
CA LYS A 839 12.10 -36.33 -34.02
C LYS A 839 11.00 -37.23 -33.46
N SER A 840 11.35 -38.05 -32.46
CA SER A 840 10.37 -38.80 -31.67
C SER A 840 9.48 -37.84 -30.89
N THR A 841 8.16 -37.95 -31.06
CA THR A 841 7.16 -37.20 -30.29
C THR A 841 6.52 -38.09 -29.25
N ARG A 842 6.45 -37.59 -28.01
CA ARG A 842 5.79 -38.25 -26.89
C ARG A 842 4.28 -38.33 -27.17
N VAL A 843 3.72 -39.53 -27.17
CA VAL A 843 2.27 -39.72 -27.33
C VAL A 843 1.63 -39.78 -25.95
N ILE A 844 0.72 -38.84 -25.69
CA ILE A 844 -0.06 -38.79 -24.45
C ILE A 844 -1.43 -39.38 -24.77
N SER A 845 -1.80 -40.46 -24.08
CA SER A 845 -3.09 -41.12 -24.23
C SER A 845 -3.82 -41.17 -22.89
N GLY A 846 -5.14 -41.06 -22.93
CA GLY A 846 -6.00 -41.30 -21.79
C GLY A 846 -7.06 -42.34 -22.14
N ARG A 847 -8.29 -42.14 -21.66
CA ARG A 847 -9.42 -43.03 -21.96
C ARG A 847 -9.63 -43.13 -23.46
N TRP A 848 -9.89 -44.36 -23.93
CA TRP A 848 -10.14 -44.67 -25.34
C TRP A 848 -9.00 -44.29 -26.29
N GLY A 849 -7.76 -44.11 -25.78
CA GLY A 849 -6.61 -43.76 -26.61
C GLY A 849 -6.61 -42.30 -27.09
N VAL A 850 -7.49 -41.44 -26.57
CA VAL A 850 -7.57 -40.00 -26.89
C VAL A 850 -7.13 -39.14 -25.69
N THR A 851 -7.03 -37.82 -25.86
CA THR A 851 -6.64 -36.85 -24.81
C THR A 851 -7.75 -36.59 -23.77
N VAL A 852 -8.46 -37.63 -23.34
CA VAL A 852 -9.44 -37.61 -22.26
C VAL A 852 -8.82 -38.29 -21.03
N PRO A 853 -8.59 -37.60 -19.90
CA PRO A 853 -7.88 -38.15 -18.75
C PRO A 853 -8.52 -39.42 -18.18
N PHE A 854 -7.75 -40.31 -17.57
CA PHE A 854 -8.28 -41.42 -16.78
C PHE A 854 -9.02 -40.91 -15.53
N ARG A 855 -10.01 -41.68 -15.09
CA ARG A 855 -10.73 -41.43 -13.83
C ARG A 855 -9.93 -41.97 -12.66
N LYS A 856 -8.92 -41.21 -12.24
CA LYS A 856 -8.08 -41.54 -11.09
C LYS A 856 -8.31 -40.50 -9.99
N PRO A 857 -8.30 -40.90 -8.71
CA PRO A 857 -8.34 -39.98 -7.59
C PRO A 857 -7.18 -38.98 -7.63
N ILE A 858 -7.46 -37.70 -7.38
CA ILE A 858 -6.46 -36.65 -7.16
C ILE A 858 -6.64 -36.07 -5.75
N HIS A 859 -5.59 -36.11 -4.95
CA HIS A 859 -5.58 -35.54 -3.61
C HIS A 859 -4.54 -34.43 -3.52
N VAL A 860 -5.00 -33.19 -3.43
CA VAL A 860 -4.15 -31.99 -3.31
C VAL A 860 -4.01 -31.65 -1.83
N VAL A 861 -2.80 -31.72 -1.30
CA VAL A 861 -2.48 -31.47 0.10
C VAL A 861 -1.65 -30.20 0.22
N VAL A 862 -2.17 -29.22 0.95
CA VAL A 862 -1.49 -27.97 1.29
C VAL A 862 -0.78 -28.12 2.64
N GLY A 863 0.55 -28.00 2.61
CA GLY A 863 1.44 -28.19 3.75
C GLY A 863 1.49 -27.01 4.72
N LYS A 864 2.47 -27.06 5.63
CA LYS A 864 2.72 -25.97 6.58
C LYS A 864 3.38 -24.77 5.88
N PRO A 865 3.02 -23.53 6.25
CA PRO A 865 3.72 -22.36 5.75
C PRO A 865 5.13 -22.30 6.35
N ILE A 866 6.12 -22.02 5.51
CA ILE A 866 7.50 -21.73 5.87
C ILE A 866 7.63 -20.20 5.88
N PRO A 867 7.77 -19.57 7.08
CA PRO A 867 7.95 -18.13 7.18
C PRO A 867 9.25 -17.71 6.52
N VAL A 868 9.23 -16.58 5.80
CA VAL A 868 10.42 -16.01 5.16
C VAL A 868 10.64 -14.57 5.64
N LYS A 869 11.89 -14.20 5.87
CA LYS A 869 12.29 -12.81 6.18
C LYS A 869 12.37 -12.02 4.87
N GLU A 870 11.71 -10.86 4.83
CA GLU A 870 11.72 -10.01 3.62
C GLU A 870 13.14 -9.47 3.35
N GLN A 871 13.68 -9.73 2.15
CA GLN A 871 14.93 -9.14 1.66
C GLN A 871 14.73 -8.57 0.25
N ARG A 872 14.52 -7.25 0.16
CA ARG A 872 14.04 -6.59 -1.06
C ARG A 872 15.14 -6.24 -2.07
N TYR A 873 16.36 -6.00 -1.60
CA TYR A 873 17.42 -5.38 -2.42
C TYR A 873 18.57 -6.33 -2.74
N VAL A 874 19.23 -6.86 -1.70
CA VAL A 874 20.17 -7.98 -1.79
C VAL A 874 19.49 -9.16 -1.13
N GLN A 875 19.53 -10.31 -1.79
CA GLN A 875 19.13 -11.56 -1.18
C GLN A 875 20.40 -12.32 -0.81
N ASP A 876 20.47 -12.75 0.44
CA ASP A 876 21.53 -13.63 0.89
C ASP A 876 21.32 -15.01 0.25
N GLU A 877 22.30 -15.45 -0.55
CA GLU A 877 22.27 -16.75 -1.21
C GLU A 877 22.27 -17.91 -0.21
N ALA A 878 22.94 -17.75 0.94
CA ALA A 878 22.91 -18.78 1.99
C ALA A 878 21.49 -18.93 2.55
N TYR A 879 20.79 -17.82 2.79
CA TYR A 879 19.40 -17.82 3.21
C TYR A 879 18.45 -18.39 2.13
N VAL A 880 18.69 -18.10 0.85
CA VAL A 880 17.92 -18.69 -0.26
C VAL A 880 18.03 -20.22 -0.26
N GLU A 881 19.25 -20.75 -0.06
CA GLU A 881 19.48 -22.20 0.02
C GLU A 881 18.93 -22.82 1.30
N GLU A 882 19.00 -22.13 2.43
CA GLU A 882 18.38 -22.56 3.69
C GLU A 882 16.87 -22.75 3.52
N VAL A 883 16.19 -21.73 2.98
CA VAL A 883 14.75 -21.78 2.72
C VAL A 883 14.40 -22.85 1.68
N HIS A 884 15.25 -23.06 0.67
CA HIS A 884 15.06 -24.16 -0.29
C HIS A 884 15.13 -25.52 0.37
N ARG A 885 16.12 -25.74 1.25
CA ARG A 885 16.25 -26.99 2.02
C ARG A 885 15.02 -27.25 2.88
N MET A 886 14.56 -26.26 3.63
CA MET A 886 13.33 -26.36 4.45
C MET A 886 12.11 -26.71 3.58
N TYR A 887 12.01 -26.10 2.40
CA TYR A 887 10.92 -26.36 1.45
C TYR A 887 10.95 -27.80 0.91
N VAL A 888 12.12 -28.32 0.57
CA VAL A 888 12.31 -29.71 0.10
C VAL A 888 12.01 -30.71 1.21
N GLU A 889 12.46 -30.43 2.44
CA GLU A 889 12.23 -31.29 3.60
C GLU A 889 10.73 -31.41 3.92
N GLU A 890 10.00 -30.30 3.90
CA GLU A 890 8.55 -30.31 4.10
C GLU A 890 7.82 -31.07 2.98
N LEU A 891 8.27 -30.99 1.72
CA LEU A 891 7.71 -31.81 0.63
C LEU A 891 7.93 -33.32 0.85
N ARG A 892 9.14 -33.71 1.28
CA ARG A 892 9.44 -35.12 1.61
C ARG A 892 8.57 -35.61 2.75
N ARG A 893 8.43 -34.80 3.79
CA ARG A 893 7.55 -35.08 4.94
C ARG A 893 6.11 -35.28 4.49
N LEU A 894 5.56 -34.38 3.65
CA LEU A 894 4.21 -34.52 3.10
C LEU A 894 4.02 -35.82 2.31
N TRP A 895 5.00 -36.18 1.49
CA TRP A 895 4.95 -37.42 0.71
C TRP A 895 4.95 -38.66 1.61
N GLU A 896 5.92 -38.76 2.52
CA GLU A 896 6.10 -39.93 3.39
C GLU A 896 4.93 -40.12 4.36
N GLU A 897 4.42 -39.04 4.92
CA GLU A 897 3.32 -39.08 5.90
C GLU A 897 1.97 -39.48 5.29
N TRP A 898 1.74 -39.21 4.00
CA TRP A 898 0.41 -39.28 3.39
C TRP A 898 0.27 -40.22 2.19
N ARG A 899 1.36 -40.68 1.56
CA ARG A 899 1.33 -41.61 0.42
C ARG A 899 0.48 -42.86 0.68
N ASP A 900 0.59 -43.45 1.87
CA ASP A 900 -0.12 -44.69 2.21
C ASP A 900 -1.62 -44.43 2.42
N VAL A 901 -1.97 -43.28 3.01
CA VAL A 901 -3.36 -42.86 3.27
C VAL A 901 -4.13 -42.68 1.96
N PHE A 902 -3.44 -42.21 0.91
CA PHE A 902 -4.03 -41.98 -0.41
C PHE A 902 -3.88 -43.18 -1.36
N GLY A 903 -3.44 -44.34 -0.87
CA GLY A 903 -3.35 -45.57 -1.66
C GLY A 903 -2.32 -45.51 -2.79
N VAL A 904 -1.26 -44.71 -2.63
CA VAL A 904 -0.14 -44.70 -3.56
C VAL A 904 0.55 -46.06 -3.52
N LYS A 905 0.76 -46.67 -4.69
CA LYS A 905 1.42 -47.98 -4.78
C LYS A 905 2.86 -47.90 -4.27
N LYS A 906 3.37 -48.98 -3.65
CA LYS A 906 4.71 -48.99 -3.04
C LYS A 906 5.84 -48.75 -4.04
N GLU A 907 5.61 -49.07 -5.30
CA GLU A 907 6.58 -48.97 -6.39
C GLU A 907 6.71 -47.53 -6.93
N VAL A 908 5.81 -46.61 -6.54
CA VAL A 908 5.87 -45.21 -6.97
C VAL A 908 7.09 -44.52 -6.35
N ARG A 909 8.01 -44.10 -7.21
CA ARG A 909 9.25 -43.42 -6.77
C ARG A 909 9.02 -41.93 -6.61
N PHE A 910 9.57 -41.35 -5.55
CA PHE A 910 9.62 -39.91 -5.30
C PHE A 910 11.06 -39.43 -5.32
N GLU A 911 11.41 -38.60 -6.29
CA GLU A 911 12.78 -38.14 -6.50
C GLU A 911 12.78 -36.63 -6.77
N ILE A 912 13.69 -35.91 -6.11
CA ILE A 912 13.99 -34.52 -6.46
C ILE A 912 15.08 -34.57 -7.53
N VAL A 913 14.77 -34.02 -8.71
CA VAL A 913 15.67 -34.03 -9.88
C VAL A 913 16.10 -32.60 -10.26
N GLN A 914 17.17 -32.51 -11.06
CA GLN A 914 17.73 -31.24 -11.53
C GLN A 914 16.86 -30.54 -12.58
#